data_AF-A0A2N0NL41-F1
#
_entry.id   AF-A0A2N0NL41-F1
#
_cell.length_a   1.000
_cell.length_b   1.000
_cell.length_c   1.000
_cell.angle_alpha   90.00
_cell.angle_beta   90.00
_cell.angle_gamma   90.00
#
_symmetry.space_group_name_H-M   'P 1'
#
loop_
_entity.id
_entity.type
_entity.pdbx_description
1 polymer ?
#
loop_
_entity_poly.entity_id
_entity_poly.type
_entity_poly.pdbx_seq_one_letter_code
_entity_poly.pdbx_strand_id
1 'polypeptide(L)'
;MDNKNNNIDDPIQIHIINSPLTTIEKRKNDDPVHIRNYKKRIKKQKFKNNNNNNEKSNLYSIDDQVNLENNKKVFFNIATLNIRGLNQLKLINIYNILKKCNLDFLALTETKIGIKSVRFMAKELGITEKYVIQGTIDNNKQNSTGIVLFIKKQIANNISDIQVQLGRIVKIDFEFSKYNKFSIISIYNKSGNCKQAREEQQTVSQLVINMIKIARRNQQKIMVLGDFNLNFGKYEKLKNRNVRIDNQFSIFKYLENHNFVDAHKSLLNINDQQLKESHSTFKNSITFSRIDYIWLSENLDNILVNAKIIQDDCDNTDHKLLLVKLDRKELFSQPSLLNKTIQSFRIKYDYNKLTNENKEHIKDITKAELDERIKNFTPTCIEEKWSIYNHVISVIKKKEIEYTEIRIANERADEELKNNIIYRGPRISPKQKMLNSLEIKGSFYLASYNFNSLLQAAYIKEAEEMFNIAQINLNTELIKRKETKINEAIEKRQQDLEFDKKRMIDNVIEREFKKIYIDRVIAKDDEEDDILITEENEIKKVVAKHFQNCAGSTNSFKEISQDWIEEYQPKEPKSITFPGCAYMDDTGFITNNKLNLERILKIADSFYKLNDIKINKQKSELLLRKNVNKKNPLDKKVNINFGQETIEIEPTPCNQSSRFLGVWINAYNNNKHIEQQIKNEIRTIIKNLSSKKGITDKMMIYLFNSLIIPIIEYRTQLHIIEDAKLDELMAPFRMFIKNKLKFAKTAPNAILETNFIYNLNNFVANQKQAKITNFVLQMNAEGILGSIMKIRFIDLQRQMLLENHPIYTIDNKVIQIIKRINNKKNQNHFIIKNIELLVENNFSSLRNNTILSEYSIEGGPTVLRNILSKEVYIKNFKFFKDNNIIFLGQITTLDKKHILSIEELETRSYVKLKRKKKLQKNTKFYQKLLKK
;
A
#
# COMPACT_ATOMS: atom_id res chain seq x y z
N MET A 1 -14.97 -20.81 58.40
CA MET A 1 -15.07 -20.19 59.73
C MET A 1 -14.58 -18.76 59.58
N ASP A 2 -15.52 -17.82 59.74
CA ASP A 2 -15.43 -16.45 60.31
C ASP A 2 -14.31 -15.53 59.79
N ASN A 3 -14.54 -14.43 59.06
CA ASN A 3 -15.48 -13.30 59.13
C ASN A 3 -15.24 -12.33 60.32
N LYS A 4 -15.08 -11.03 59.98
CA LYS A 4 -15.21 -9.79 60.78
C LYS A 4 -13.98 -9.33 61.60
N ASN A 5 -13.40 -8.17 61.31
CA ASN A 5 -13.85 -6.75 61.50
C ASN A 5 -13.59 -6.21 62.91
N ASN A 6 -12.83 -5.12 62.97
CA ASN A 6 -12.97 -3.92 63.80
C ASN A 6 -12.63 -2.76 62.82
N ASN A 7 -13.48 -1.84 62.34
CA ASN A 7 -14.52 -0.99 62.94
C ASN A 7 -14.03 -0.32 64.23
N ILE A 8 -14.13 0.99 64.49
CA ILE A 8 -14.87 2.16 63.95
C ILE A 8 -14.39 3.33 64.89
N ASP A 9 -14.21 4.61 64.54
CA ASP A 9 -15.26 5.66 64.52
C ASP A 9 -14.68 7.06 64.17
N ASP A 10 -15.53 7.82 63.49
CA ASP A 10 -15.47 9.16 62.86
C ASP A 10 -15.74 10.32 63.87
N PRO A 11 -15.68 11.67 63.57
CA PRO A 11 -16.60 12.37 62.64
C PRO A 11 -16.19 13.70 61.93
N ILE A 12 -16.61 13.80 60.65
CA ILE A 12 -17.48 14.80 59.96
C ILE A 12 -17.47 16.30 60.38
N GLN A 13 -17.26 17.22 59.41
CA GLN A 13 -18.24 18.26 58.98
C GLN A 13 -17.86 19.07 57.71
N ILE A 14 -18.90 19.47 56.97
CA ILE A 14 -18.99 20.07 55.63
C ILE A 14 -19.29 21.59 55.75
N HIS A 15 -18.84 22.45 54.80
CA HIS A 15 -19.68 23.47 54.14
C HIS A 15 -19.05 24.19 52.92
N ILE A 16 -19.95 24.59 52.02
CA ILE A 16 -19.84 25.21 50.68
C ILE A 16 -19.77 26.75 50.79
N ILE A 17 -19.22 27.47 49.79
CA ILE A 17 -19.75 28.76 49.26
C ILE A 17 -19.18 29.07 47.84
N ASN A 18 -20.03 29.69 47.02
CA ASN A 18 -19.89 30.07 45.60
C ASN A 18 -19.09 31.38 45.31
N SER A 19 -18.75 31.54 44.01
CA SER A 19 -18.03 32.59 43.26
C SER A 19 -18.38 34.08 43.50
N PRO A 20 -17.54 35.03 43.04
CA PRO A 20 -18.01 35.96 42.00
C PRO A 20 -17.03 36.25 40.83
N LEU A 21 -17.62 36.80 39.77
CA LEU A 21 -17.05 37.28 38.50
C LEU A 21 -16.17 38.55 38.61
N THR A 22 -15.34 38.73 37.56
CA THR A 22 -14.73 39.97 37.00
C THR A 22 -13.72 40.79 37.83
N THR A 23 -12.47 40.89 37.35
CA THR A 23 -11.87 42.13 36.82
C THR A 23 -10.53 41.90 36.11
N ILE A 24 -10.28 42.77 35.13
CA ILE A 24 -9.09 42.94 34.29
C ILE A 24 -7.88 43.36 35.14
N GLU A 25 -6.70 42.77 34.94
CA GLU A 25 -5.45 43.55 34.96
C GLU A 25 -4.26 42.87 34.26
N LYS A 26 -3.58 43.68 33.44
CA LYS A 26 -2.39 43.39 32.63
C LYS A 26 -1.13 43.41 33.50
N ARG A 27 -0.20 42.46 33.31
CA ARG A 27 1.28 42.68 33.35
C ARG A 27 1.93 41.65 32.41
N LYS A 28 2.36 41.99 31.18
CA LYS A 28 3.61 42.67 30.78
C LYS A 28 4.85 42.14 31.52
N ASN A 29 5.65 41.36 30.80
CA ASN A 29 7.11 41.41 30.84
C ASN A 29 7.64 40.95 29.47
N ASP A 30 7.91 41.94 28.62
CA ASP A 30 8.57 41.83 27.34
C ASP A 30 10.09 41.70 27.56
N ASP A 31 10.70 40.66 26.98
CA ASP A 31 12.14 40.47 26.98
C ASP A 31 12.81 41.42 25.94
N PRO A 32 13.76 42.30 26.31
CA PRO A 32 14.20 43.45 25.47
C PRO A 32 15.00 43.08 24.21
N VAL A 33 15.38 41.81 24.04
CA VAL A 33 16.24 41.35 22.94
C VAL A 33 15.45 41.23 21.62
N HIS A 34 14.16 40.92 21.68
CA HIS A 34 13.33 40.71 20.48
C HIS A 34 12.95 42.03 19.77
N ILE A 35 12.71 43.10 20.54
CA ILE A 35 12.37 44.44 20.00
C ILE A 35 13.58 45.11 19.35
N ARG A 36 14.80 44.88 19.87
CA ARG A 36 16.03 45.44 19.31
C ARG A 36 16.38 44.84 17.94
N ASN A 37 16.11 43.54 17.76
CA ASN A 37 16.30 42.84 16.49
C ASN A 37 15.18 43.12 15.47
N TYR A 38 13.95 43.35 15.93
CA TYR A 38 12.83 43.78 15.08
C TYR A 38 13.03 45.21 14.54
N LYS A 39 13.43 46.17 15.39
CA LYS A 39 13.72 47.56 14.95
C LYS A 39 14.95 47.66 14.03
N LYS A 40 15.98 46.82 14.22
CA LYS A 40 17.12 46.71 13.28
C LYS A 40 16.71 46.13 11.92
N ARG A 41 15.75 45.19 11.87
CA ARG A 41 15.22 44.64 10.61
C ARG A 41 14.38 45.66 9.83
N ILE A 42 13.55 46.46 10.51
CA ILE A 42 12.76 47.52 9.84
C ILE A 42 13.65 48.67 9.33
N LYS A 43 14.71 49.05 10.04
CA LYS A 43 15.67 50.06 9.53
C LYS A 43 16.48 49.55 8.31
N LYS A 44 16.83 48.27 8.25
CA LYS A 44 17.49 47.67 7.07
C LYS A 44 16.54 47.50 5.87
N GLN A 45 15.24 47.33 6.08
CA GLN A 45 14.24 47.30 5.00
C GLN A 45 13.92 48.70 4.46
N LYS A 46 13.91 49.75 5.30
CA LYS A 46 13.70 51.14 4.83
C LYS A 46 14.90 51.70 4.05
N PHE A 47 16.14 51.33 4.37
CA PHE A 47 17.32 51.76 3.61
C PHE A 47 17.53 51.03 2.27
N LYS A 48 16.85 49.91 2.03
CA LYS A 48 16.89 49.21 0.72
C LYS A 48 15.83 49.70 -0.28
N ASN A 49 14.83 50.46 0.17
CA ASN A 49 13.73 50.94 -0.68
C ASN A 49 13.93 52.34 -1.28
N ASN A 50 15.01 53.06 -0.95
CA ASN A 50 15.26 54.41 -1.48
C ASN A 50 16.33 54.50 -2.57
N ASN A 51 16.93 53.39 -3.03
CA ASN A 51 18.04 53.43 -3.99
C ASN A 51 17.85 52.62 -5.27
N ASN A 52 16.61 52.32 -5.69
CA ASN A 52 16.36 51.73 -7.01
C ASN A 52 15.15 52.41 -7.68
N ASN A 53 15.30 53.71 -7.99
CA ASN A 53 14.63 54.30 -9.14
C ASN A 53 15.58 54.15 -10.32
N ASN A 54 15.43 53.06 -11.08
CA ASN A 54 15.44 53.03 -12.55
C ASN A 54 15.46 51.58 -13.03
N GLU A 55 14.67 51.34 -14.09
CA GLU A 55 14.52 50.12 -14.90
C GLU A 55 13.46 49.09 -14.46
N LYS A 56 12.37 49.08 -15.25
CA LYS A 56 11.18 48.23 -15.16
C LYS A 56 11.47 46.79 -15.61
N SER A 57 11.11 45.79 -14.79
CA SER A 57 10.57 44.50 -15.27
C SER A 57 9.79 43.78 -14.16
N ASN A 58 8.66 43.18 -14.55
CA ASN A 58 7.60 42.64 -13.69
C ASN A 58 8.06 41.46 -12.79
N LEU A 59 7.83 41.57 -11.47
CA LEU A 59 7.95 40.46 -10.52
C LEU A 59 6.66 40.36 -9.68
N TYR A 60 5.85 39.34 -9.95
CA TYR A 60 4.68 38.97 -9.16
C TYR A 60 5.09 38.37 -7.79
N SER A 61 4.29 38.63 -6.77
CA SER A 61 4.55 38.27 -5.37
C SER A 61 4.29 36.78 -5.08
N ILE A 62 4.95 36.25 -4.05
CA ILE A 62 4.85 34.84 -3.62
C ILE A 62 3.44 34.52 -3.05
N ASP A 63 2.72 35.52 -2.55
CA ASP A 63 1.35 35.36 -2.05
C ASP A 63 0.33 35.16 -3.19
N ASP A 64 0.61 35.68 -4.39
CA ASP A 64 -0.19 35.40 -5.59
C ASP A 64 -0.05 33.95 -6.05
N GLN A 65 1.09 33.29 -5.78
CA GLN A 65 1.28 31.86 -6.11
C GLN A 65 0.50 30.93 -5.18
N VAL A 66 0.36 31.28 -3.90
CA VAL A 66 -0.39 30.47 -2.92
C VAL A 66 -1.91 30.59 -3.15
N ASN A 67 -2.39 31.78 -3.54
CA ASN A 67 -3.79 31.96 -3.94
C ASN A 67 -4.11 31.35 -5.32
N LEU A 68 -3.17 31.35 -6.28
CA LEU A 68 -3.35 30.61 -7.53
C LEU A 68 -3.36 29.08 -7.35
N GLU A 69 -2.60 28.52 -6.40
CA GLU A 69 -2.61 27.07 -6.14
C GLU A 69 -3.87 26.58 -5.43
N ASN A 70 -4.48 27.41 -4.57
CA ASN A 70 -5.77 27.10 -3.96
C ASN A 70 -6.94 27.21 -4.96
N ASN A 71 -6.88 28.16 -5.90
CA ASN A 71 -7.86 28.25 -7.00
C ASN A 71 -7.69 27.14 -8.06
N LYS A 72 -6.50 26.53 -8.20
CA LYS A 72 -6.23 25.42 -9.13
C LYS A 72 -6.94 24.09 -8.79
N LYS A 73 -7.60 23.97 -7.63
CA LYS A 73 -8.31 22.75 -7.19
C LYS A 73 -9.84 22.85 -7.22
N VAL A 74 -10.41 23.98 -7.63
CA VAL A 74 -11.88 24.18 -7.58
C VAL A 74 -12.60 23.52 -8.76
N PHE A 75 -11.96 23.47 -9.93
CA PHE A 75 -12.59 23.01 -11.16
C PHE A 75 -11.93 21.74 -11.71
N PHE A 76 -12.73 20.96 -12.45
CA PHE A 76 -12.29 19.84 -13.26
C PHE A 76 -12.33 20.28 -14.72
N ASN A 77 -11.15 20.54 -15.30
CA ASN A 77 -11.03 21.13 -16.63
C ASN A 77 -10.86 20.03 -17.69
N ILE A 78 -11.82 19.93 -18.61
CA ILE A 78 -11.84 18.92 -19.68
C ILE A 78 -11.82 19.62 -21.02
N ALA A 79 -10.99 19.15 -21.95
CA ALA A 79 -11.01 19.68 -23.30
C ALA A 79 -10.92 18.59 -24.39
N THR A 80 -11.35 18.96 -25.60
CA THR A 80 -11.17 18.17 -26.81
C THR A 80 -10.67 19.03 -27.97
N LEU A 81 -9.80 18.46 -28.81
CA LEU A 81 -9.24 19.12 -29.99
C LEU A 81 -8.92 18.10 -31.09
N ASN A 82 -9.43 18.33 -32.30
CA ASN A 82 -8.88 17.66 -33.48
C ASN A 82 -7.56 18.35 -33.87
N ILE A 83 -6.46 17.58 -33.86
CA ILE A 83 -5.11 18.12 -34.05
C ILE A 83 -4.60 17.98 -35.49
N ARG A 84 -5.35 17.27 -36.34
CA ARG A 84 -5.02 17.03 -37.76
C ARG A 84 -3.58 16.54 -37.95
N GLY A 85 -3.27 15.41 -37.32
CA GLY A 85 -1.94 14.79 -37.29
C GLY A 85 -1.04 15.38 -36.20
N LEU A 86 -0.51 14.50 -35.35
CA LEU A 86 0.34 14.86 -34.23
C LEU A 86 1.83 14.64 -34.58
N ASN A 87 2.63 15.69 -34.42
CA ASN A 87 4.10 15.66 -34.54
C ASN A 87 4.75 16.24 -33.27
N GLN A 88 6.08 16.21 -33.20
CA GLN A 88 6.82 16.64 -32.01
C GLN A 88 6.61 18.14 -31.69
N LEU A 89 6.55 19.02 -32.69
CA LEU A 89 6.29 20.45 -32.50
C LEU A 89 4.89 20.70 -31.95
N LYS A 90 3.87 20.06 -32.55
CA LYS A 90 2.48 20.12 -32.06
C LYS A 90 2.39 19.57 -30.63
N LEU A 91 3.15 18.55 -30.27
CA LEU A 91 3.17 18.00 -28.90
C LEU A 91 3.70 19.01 -27.87
N ILE A 92 4.67 19.87 -28.23
CA ILE A 92 5.13 20.98 -27.39
C ILE A 92 3.99 21.99 -27.19
N ASN A 93 3.26 22.33 -28.24
CA ASN A 93 2.10 23.23 -28.15
C ASN A 93 0.99 22.62 -27.27
N ILE A 94 0.71 21.33 -27.41
CA ILE A 94 -0.21 20.61 -26.52
C ILE A 94 0.27 20.68 -25.06
N TYR A 95 1.57 20.55 -24.80
CA TYR A 95 2.08 20.69 -23.43
C TYR A 95 1.86 22.10 -22.88
N ASN A 96 2.00 23.13 -23.72
CA ASN A 96 1.68 24.51 -23.35
C ASN A 96 0.18 24.69 -23.08
N ILE A 97 -0.70 24.09 -23.88
CA ILE A 97 -2.16 24.09 -23.66
C ILE A 97 -2.51 23.41 -22.33
N LEU A 98 -1.94 22.22 -22.07
CA LEU A 98 -2.13 21.48 -20.82
C LEU A 98 -1.74 22.32 -19.58
N LYS A 99 -0.70 23.16 -19.69
CA LYS A 99 -0.27 24.08 -18.63
C LYS A 99 -1.14 25.34 -18.54
N LYS A 100 -1.33 26.06 -19.65
CA LYS A 100 -2.06 27.34 -19.74
C LYS A 100 -3.51 27.18 -19.28
N CYS A 101 -4.16 26.10 -19.69
CA CYS A 101 -5.53 25.81 -19.32
C CYS A 101 -5.67 24.96 -18.04
N ASN A 102 -4.56 24.52 -17.44
CA ASN A 102 -4.52 23.59 -16.30
C ASN A 102 -5.49 22.41 -16.49
N LEU A 103 -5.33 21.71 -17.61
CA LEU A 103 -6.25 20.64 -18.00
C LEU A 103 -6.08 19.41 -17.10
N ASP A 104 -7.20 18.81 -16.75
CA ASP A 104 -7.25 17.55 -16.00
C ASP A 104 -7.42 16.37 -16.97
N PHE A 105 -8.13 16.59 -18.07
CA PHE A 105 -8.34 15.66 -19.16
C PHE A 105 -8.30 16.40 -20.51
N LEU A 106 -7.57 15.85 -21.49
CA LEU A 106 -7.57 16.34 -22.86
C LEU A 106 -7.72 15.15 -23.82
N ALA A 107 -8.71 15.22 -24.71
CA ALA A 107 -8.83 14.31 -25.84
C ALA A 107 -8.32 14.96 -27.13
N LEU A 108 -7.40 14.29 -27.80
CA LEU A 108 -6.95 14.64 -29.14
C LEU A 108 -7.50 13.64 -30.15
N THR A 109 -8.15 14.15 -31.18
CA THR A 109 -8.66 13.36 -32.31
C THR A 109 -7.80 13.60 -33.57
N GLU A 110 -7.88 12.65 -34.51
CA GLU A 110 -7.08 12.64 -35.75
C GLU A 110 -5.56 12.71 -35.52
N THR A 111 -5.02 11.89 -34.62
CA THR A 111 -3.59 11.97 -34.27
C THR A 111 -2.65 11.41 -35.34
N LYS A 112 -3.09 10.46 -36.17
CA LYS A 112 -2.32 9.83 -37.27
C LYS A 112 -0.98 9.17 -36.85
N ILE A 113 -0.77 8.94 -35.56
CA ILE A 113 0.48 8.40 -35.00
C ILE A 113 0.20 7.33 -33.96
N GLY A 114 1.04 6.30 -33.94
CA GLY A 114 0.97 5.21 -32.98
C GLY A 114 1.16 5.69 -31.53
N ILE A 115 0.34 5.15 -30.62
CA ILE A 115 0.36 5.50 -29.19
C ILE A 115 1.74 5.31 -28.53
N LYS A 116 2.52 4.31 -28.98
CA LYS A 116 3.88 4.06 -28.50
C LYS A 116 4.83 5.22 -28.81
N SER A 117 4.78 5.74 -30.04
CA SER A 117 5.60 6.87 -30.47
C SER A 117 5.22 8.16 -29.73
N VAL A 118 3.93 8.38 -29.48
CA VAL A 118 3.47 9.52 -28.68
C VAL A 118 3.98 9.44 -27.25
N ARG A 119 3.91 8.26 -26.61
CA ARG A 119 4.46 8.05 -25.27
C ARG A 119 5.96 8.29 -25.21
N PHE A 120 6.70 7.92 -26.26
CA PHE A 120 8.14 8.17 -26.35
C PHE A 120 8.44 9.68 -26.43
N MET A 121 7.85 10.40 -27.40
CA MET A 121 8.06 11.85 -27.53
C MET A 121 7.62 12.62 -26.27
N ALA A 122 6.50 12.21 -25.67
CA ALA A 122 5.98 12.81 -24.45
C ALA A 122 6.86 12.53 -23.22
N LYS A 123 7.65 11.45 -23.24
CA LYS A 123 8.63 11.15 -22.20
C LYS A 123 9.82 12.11 -22.30
N GLU A 124 10.32 12.36 -23.51
CA GLU A 124 11.41 13.33 -23.73
C GLU A 124 11.03 14.74 -23.29
N LEU A 125 9.77 15.15 -23.51
CA LEU A 125 9.26 16.46 -23.10
C LEU A 125 8.84 16.54 -21.61
N GLY A 126 9.00 15.47 -20.83
CA GLY A 126 8.61 15.42 -19.41
C GLY A 126 7.09 15.44 -19.16
N ILE A 127 6.25 15.28 -20.18
CA ILE A 127 4.78 15.29 -20.04
C ILE A 127 4.31 14.10 -19.21
N THR A 128 4.95 12.94 -19.40
CA THR A 128 4.65 11.69 -18.68
C THR A 128 4.92 11.75 -17.17
N GLU A 129 5.60 12.80 -16.68
CA GLU A 129 5.75 13.03 -15.24
C GLU A 129 4.43 13.44 -14.58
N LYS A 130 3.58 14.19 -15.30
CA LYS A 130 2.33 14.77 -14.78
C LYS A 130 1.06 14.12 -15.36
N TYR A 131 1.13 13.57 -16.58
CA TYR A 131 -0.01 12.98 -17.28
C TYR A 131 0.24 11.51 -17.64
N VAL A 132 -0.83 10.72 -17.59
CA VAL A 132 -0.95 9.38 -18.17
C VAL A 132 -1.50 9.53 -19.59
N ILE A 133 -0.89 8.83 -20.54
CA ILE A 133 -1.25 8.91 -21.95
C ILE A 133 -1.89 7.59 -22.38
N GLN A 134 -3.14 7.65 -22.80
CA GLN A 134 -3.91 6.52 -23.33
C GLN A 134 -4.39 6.85 -24.74
N GLY A 135 -4.78 5.84 -25.52
CA GLY A 135 -5.24 6.10 -26.88
C GLY A 135 -5.28 4.85 -27.74
N THR A 136 -5.80 5.03 -28.94
CA THR A 136 -5.94 3.97 -29.93
C THR A 136 -5.67 4.53 -31.32
N ILE A 137 -5.19 3.68 -32.22
CA ILE A 137 -5.11 3.94 -33.64
C ILE A 137 -5.42 2.65 -34.38
N ASP A 138 -6.04 2.75 -35.55
CA ASP A 138 -6.16 1.60 -36.44
C ASP A 138 -4.91 1.55 -37.31
N ASN A 139 -4.04 0.56 -37.09
CA ASN A 139 -2.79 0.42 -37.83
C ASN A 139 -3.00 0.27 -39.35
N ASN A 140 -4.15 -0.28 -39.77
CA ASN A 140 -4.48 -0.43 -41.20
C ASN A 140 -4.99 0.88 -41.81
N LYS A 141 -5.47 1.81 -40.98
CA LYS A 141 -6.01 3.12 -41.37
C LYS A 141 -5.29 4.26 -40.64
N GLN A 142 -3.97 4.14 -40.45
CA GLN A 142 -3.17 5.06 -39.63
C GLN A 142 -3.32 6.53 -40.06
N ASN A 143 -3.41 6.80 -41.36
CA ASN A 143 -3.54 8.18 -41.88
C ASN A 143 -4.94 8.80 -41.68
N SER A 144 -5.92 8.05 -41.17
CA SER A 144 -7.32 8.49 -41.05
C SER A 144 -7.99 8.16 -39.71
N THR A 145 -7.21 7.70 -38.74
CA THR A 145 -7.67 7.30 -37.39
C THR A 145 -6.66 7.76 -36.33
N GLY A 146 -7.05 7.68 -35.06
CA GLY A 146 -6.17 8.03 -33.94
C GLY A 146 -6.87 8.91 -32.92
N ILE A 147 -6.96 8.41 -31.69
CA ILE A 147 -7.36 9.17 -30.51
C ILE A 147 -6.26 9.04 -29.46
N VAL A 148 -5.82 10.17 -28.90
CA VAL A 148 -4.88 10.21 -27.77
C VAL A 148 -5.46 11.04 -26.65
N LEU A 149 -5.44 10.48 -25.45
CA LEU A 149 -5.96 11.08 -24.23
C LEU A 149 -4.80 11.39 -23.28
N PHE A 150 -4.76 12.62 -22.79
CA PHE A 150 -3.86 13.05 -21.71
C PHE A 150 -4.69 13.20 -20.43
N ILE A 151 -4.37 12.38 -19.43
CA ILE A 151 -5.11 12.30 -18.17
C ILE A 151 -4.16 12.63 -17.04
N LYS A 152 -4.45 13.65 -16.24
CA LYS A 152 -3.57 14.03 -15.13
C LYS A 152 -3.46 12.86 -14.15
N LYS A 153 -2.24 12.53 -13.71
CA LYS A 153 -1.96 11.34 -12.88
C LYS A 153 -2.84 11.23 -11.63
N GLN A 154 -3.16 12.36 -11.00
CA GLN A 154 -4.01 12.42 -9.81
C GLN A 154 -5.42 11.85 -10.05
N ILE A 155 -5.92 11.95 -11.28
CA ILE A 155 -7.25 11.48 -11.68
C ILE A 155 -7.16 10.08 -12.28
N ALA A 156 -6.07 9.79 -13.00
CA ALA A 156 -5.82 8.50 -13.63
C ALA A 156 -5.78 7.32 -12.65
N ASN A 157 -5.46 7.57 -11.36
CA ASN A 157 -5.50 6.55 -10.31
C ASN A 157 -6.91 5.97 -10.06
N ASN A 158 -7.97 6.65 -10.52
CA ASN A 158 -9.37 6.21 -10.33
C ASN A 158 -9.94 5.56 -11.58
N ILE A 159 -9.13 5.25 -12.59
CA ILE A 159 -9.58 4.55 -13.79
C ILE A 159 -9.88 3.09 -13.42
N SER A 160 -11.12 2.68 -13.67
CA SER A 160 -11.63 1.31 -13.44
C SER A 160 -11.56 0.46 -14.71
N ASP A 161 -11.92 1.04 -15.86
CA ASP A 161 -11.94 0.35 -17.15
C ASP A 161 -11.60 1.31 -18.31
N ILE A 162 -11.00 0.77 -19.37
CA ILE A 162 -10.69 1.47 -20.61
C ILE A 162 -11.10 0.58 -21.79
N GLN A 163 -12.03 1.07 -22.60
CA GLN A 163 -12.49 0.38 -23.81
C GLN A 163 -12.07 1.17 -25.04
N VAL A 164 -11.47 0.49 -26.02
CA VAL A 164 -11.03 1.10 -27.28
C VAL A 164 -11.65 0.36 -28.46
N GLN A 165 -12.11 1.10 -29.47
CA GLN A 165 -12.75 0.50 -30.65
C GLN A 165 -12.43 1.25 -31.94
N LEU A 166 -12.15 0.49 -33.01
CA LEU A 166 -11.98 0.96 -34.40
C LEU A 166 -10.92 2.06 -34.62
N GLY A 167 -10.04 2.34 -33.67
CA GLY A 167 -9.15 3.51 -33.75
C GLY A 167 -9.87 4.86 -33.67
N ARG A 168 -11.17 4.86 -33.32
CA ARG A 168 -12.11 5.99 -33.40
C ARG A 168 -12.91 6.24 -32.13
N ILE A 169 -12.89 5.33 -31.16
CA ILE A 169 -13.61 5.44 -29.90
C ILE A 169 -12.68 5.06 -28.76
N VAL A 170 -12.66 5.87 -27.71
CA VAL A 170 -12.05 5.53 -26.42
C VAL A 170 -13.02 5.89 -25.30
N LYS A 171 -13.46 4.89 -24.54
CA LYS A 171 -14.26 5.07 -23.32
C LYS A 171 -13.39 4.81 -22.11
N ILE A 172 -13.44 5.72 -21.14
CA ILE A 172 -12.75 5.58 -19.85
C ILE A 172 -13.77 5.72 -18.73
N ASP A 173 -13.79 4.72 -17.86
CA ASP A 173 -14.63 4.71 -16.67
C ASP A 173 -13.79 5.04 -15.44
N PHE A 174 -14.19 6.10 -14.75
CA PHE A 174 -13.61 6.52 -13.48
C PHE A 174 -14.53 6.11 -12.33
N GLU A 175 -13.97 5.46 -11.32
CA GLU A 175 -14.65 5.16 -10.06
C GLU A 175 -13.99 5.96 -8.93
N PHE A 176 -14.49 7.18 -8.69
CA PHE A 176 -13.97 8.04 -7.62
C PHE A 176 -14.48 7.61 -6.23
N SER A 177 -15.67 6.99 -6.18
CA SER A 177 -16.22 6.34 -4.99
C SER A 177 -17.29 5.31 -5.40
N LYS A 178 -17.81 4.53 -4.44
CA LYS A 178 -18.89 3.54 -4.68
C LYS A 178 -20.12 4.13 -5.41
N TYR A 179 -20.41 5.41 -5.21
CA TYR A 179 -21.60 6.10 -5.77
C TYR A 179 -21.27 7.16 -6.83
N ASN A 180 -20.00 7.49 -7.04
CA ASN A 180 -19.58 8.46 -8.06
C ASN A 180 -18.78 7.74 -9.15
N LYS A 181 -19.52 7.17 -10.09
CA LYS A 181 -18.99 6.60 -11.31
C LYS A 181 -19.15 7.60 -12.45
N PHE A 182 -18.09 7.85 -13.19
CA PHE A 182 -18.05 8.85 -14.26
C PHE A 182 -17.41 8.24 -15.50
N SER A 183 -18.10 8.30 -16.64
CA SER A 183 -17.61 7.76 -17.91
C SER A 183 -17.40 8.88 -18.91
N ILE A 184 -16.20 8.92 -19.50
CA ILE A 184 -15.88 9.81 -20.63
C ILE A 184 -15.73 8.96 -21.88
N ILE A 185 -16.54 9.25 -22.91
CA ILE A 185 -16.49 8.61 -24.22
C ILE A 185 -15.96 9.63 -25.22
N SER A 186 -14.74 9.40 -25.72
CA SER A 186 -14.11 10.20 -26.76
C SER A 186 -14.35 9.60 -28.14
N ILE A 187 -14.81 10.42 -29.09
CA ILE A 187 -15.23 10.00 -30.43
C ILE A 187 -14.46 10.76 -31.50
N TYR A 188 -14.02 10.04 -32.53
CA TYR A 188 -13.54 10.59 -33.79
C TYR A 188 -14.25 9.89 -34.95
N ASN A 189 -15.39 10.44 -35.35
CA ASN A 189 -16.23 9.84 -36.35
C ASN A 189 -15.64 10.00 -37.77
N LYS A 190 -16.06 9.14 -38.71
CA LYS A 190 -15.57 9.20 -40.10
C LYS A 190 -16.13 10.44 -40.80
N SER A 191 -15.26 11.21 -41.47
CA SER A 191 -15.66 12.32 -42.34
C SER A 191 -16.02 11.83 -43.75
N GLY A 192 -16.87 12.60 -44.45
CA GLY A 192 -17.27 12.34 -45.83
C GLY A 192 -18.73 11.91 -45.99
N ASN A 193 -19.21 11.97 -47.24
CA ASN A 193 -20.61 11.72 -47.60
C ASN A 193 -20.81 10.46 -48.48
N CYS A 194 -19.76 9.71 -48.79
CA CYS A 194 -19.89 8.48 -49.56
C CYS A 194 -20.64 7.39 -48.77
N LYS A 195 -21.20 6.40 -49.46
CA LYS A 195 -21.97 5.31 -48.84
C LYS A 195 -21.17 4.61 -47.72
N GLN A 196 -19.91 4.28 -47.98
CA GLN A 196 -19.01 3.67 -47.01
C GLN A 196 -18.75 4.56 -45.79
N ALA A 197 -18.56 5.88 -45.98
CA ALA A 197 -18.38 6.80 -44.87
C ALA A 197 -19.63 6.89 -44.00
N ARG A 198 -20.83 6.89 -44.60
CA ARG A 198 -22.10 6.89 -43.87
C ARG A 198 -22.32 5.59 -43.08
N GLU A 199 -21.94 4.44 -43.63
CA GLU A 199 -21.98 3.15 -42.93
C GLU A 199 -21.01 3.11 -41.74
N GLU A 200 -19.78 3.61 -41.92
CA GLU A 200 -18.82 3.76 -40.81
C GLU A 200 -19.35 4.74 -39.75
N GLN A 201 -19.96 5.86 -40.15
CA GLN A 201 -20.57 6.83 -39.22
C GLN A 201 -21.70 6.20 -38.39
N GLN A 202 -22.56 5.40 -39.02
CA GLN A 202 -23.63 4.67 -38.35
C GLN A 202 -23.07 3.63 -37.37
N THR A 203 -22.03 2.90 -37.79
CA THR A 203 -21.37 1.89 -36.95
C THR A 203 -20.75 2.53 -35.70
N VAL A 204 -19.97 3.60 -35.86
CA VAL A 204 -19.39 4.35 -34.74
C VAL A 204 -20.48 4.90 -33.82
N SER A 205 -21.54 5.48 -34.39
CA SER A 205 -22.68 5.99 -33.62
C SER A 205 -23.36 4.90 -32.79
N GLN A 206 -23.60 3.72 -33.38
CA GLN A 206 -24.26 2.61 -32.69
C GLN A 206 -23.40 2.04 -31.55
N LEU A 207 -22.09 1.94 -31.74
CA LEU A 207 -21.16 1.51 -30.71
C LEU A 207 -21.13 2.48 -29.53
N VAL A 208 -21.08 3.78 -29.81
CA VAL A 208 -21.17 4.82 -28.77
C VAL A 208 -22.50 4.73 -28.03
N ILE A 209 -23.63 4.59 -28.74
CA ILE A 209 -24.95 4.43 -28.12
C ILE A 209 -24.98 3.21 -27.20
N ASN A 210 -24.41 2.08 -27.62
CA ASN A 210 -24.34 0.88 -26.80
C ASN A 210 -23.47 1.10 -25.55
N MET A 211 -22.34 1.80 -25.68
CA MET A 211 -21.51 2.20 -24.55
C MET A 211 -22.26 3.13 -23.58
N ILE A 212 -23.05 4.09 -24.08
CA ILE A 212 -23.90 4.94 -23.25
C ILE A 212 -24.97 4.11 -22.52
N LYS A 213 -25.60 3.14 -23.19
CA LYS A 213 -26.59 2.23 -22.56
C LYS A 213 -25.97 1.42 -21.43
N ILE A 214 -24.78 0.87 -21.63
CA ILE A 214 -24.04 0.13 -20.59
C ILE A 214 -23.69 1.06 -19.42
N ALA A 215 -23.18 2.26 -19.71
CA ALA A 215 -22.83 3.24 -18.69
C ALA A 215 -24.05 3.68 -17.85
N ARG A 216 -25.22 3.85 -18.49
CA ARG A 216 -26.49 4.13 -17.79
C ARG A 216 -26.94 2.98 -16.89
N ARG A 217 -26.84 1.73 -17.34
CA ARG A 217 -27.13 0.55 -16.51
C ARG A 217 -26.24 0.50 -15.27
N ASN A 218 -25.00 0.95 -15.41
CA ASN A 218 -24.03 1.06 -14.31
C ASN A 218 -24.18 2.34 -13.48
N GLN A 219 -25.24 3.13 -13.69
CA GLN A 219 -25.54 4.39 -13.00
C GLN A 219 -24.39 5.41 -13.06
N GLN A 220 -23.66 5.44 -14.18
CA GLN A 220 -22.53 6.36 -14.38
C GLN A 220 -23.05 7.73 -14.82
N LYS A 221 -22.38 8.81 -14.37
CA LYS A 221 -22.45 10.14 -15.00
C LYS A 221 -21.71 10.06 -16.33
N ILE A 222 -22.27 10.56 -17.44
CA ILE A 222 -21.74 10.27 -18.79
C ILE A 222 -21.42 11.57 -19.52
N MET A 223 -20.20 11.66 -20.03
CA MET A 223 -19.76 12.71 -20.94
C MET A 223 -19.34 12.11 -22.27
N VAL A 224 -19.85 12.67 -23.37
CA VAL A 224 -19.48 12.27 -24.72
C VAL A 224 -18.85 13.46 -25.43
N LEU A 225 -17.60 13.34 -25.86
CA LEU A 225 -16.84 14.46 -26.42
C LEU A 225 -16.00 14.05 -27.62
N GLY A 226 -15.72 15.00 -28.51
CA GLY A 226 -14.82 14.78 -29.64
C GLY A 226 -15.34 15.40 -30.92
N ASP A 227 -14.79 14.91 -32.03
CA ASP A 227 -15.18 15.29 -33.38
C ASP A 227 -16.18 14.27 -33.92
N PHE A 228 -17.44 14.71 -34.00
CA PHE A 228 -18.55 13.87 -34.46
C PHE A 228 -18.62 13.81 -35.98
N ASN A 229 -17.93 14.70 -36.71
CA ASN A 229 -18.03 14.89 -38.16
C ASN A 229 -19.49 14.99 -38.67
N LEU A 230 -20.42 15.40 -37.80
CA LEU A 230 -21.85 15.53 -38.06
C LEU A 230 -22.30 16.93 -37.66
N ASN A 231 -23.21 17.52 -38.44
CA ASN A 231 -23.71 18.87 -38.16
C ASN A 231 -25.08 18.80 -37.47
N PHE A 232 -25.15 19.26 -36.22
CA PHE A 232 -26.38 19.27 -35.43
C PHE A 232 -27.49 20.15 -36.05
N GLY A 233 -27.15 21.29 -36.64
CA GLY A 233 -28.13 22.16 -37.31
C GLY A 233 -28.84 21.49 -38.49
N LYS A 234 -28.18 20.57 -39.20
CA LYS A 234 -28.83 19.75 -40.24
C LYS A 234 -29.86 18.78 -39.63
N TYR A 235 -29.50 18.15 -38.52
CA TYR A 235 -30.40 17.28 -37.78
C TYR A 235 -31.62 18.06 -37.24
N GLU A 236 -31.40 19.24 -36.66
CA GLU A 236 -32.45 20.12 -36.14
C GLU A 236 -33.41 20.60 -37.26
N LYS A 237 -32.88 20.92 -38.45
CA LYS A 237 -33.72 21.22 -39.64
C LYS A 237 -34.62 20.05 -40.03
N LEU A 238 -34.09 18.83 -40.05
CA LEU A 238 -34.87 17.63 -40.40
C LEU A 238 -35.94 17.32 -39.35
N LYS A 239 -35.58 17.46 -38.07
CA LYS A 239 -36.49 17.31 -36.93
C LYS A 239 -37.63 18.33 -36.97
N ASN A 240 -37.32 19.62 -37.15
CA ASN A 240 -38.32 20.70 -37.17
C ASN A 240 -39.26 20.61 -38.38
N ARG A 241 -38.82 20.00 -39.49
CA ARG A 241 -39.65 19.73 -40.67
C ARG A 241 -40.45 18.42 -40.56
N ASN A 242 -40.36 17.69 -39.45
CA ASN A 242 -40.96 16.37 -39.25
C ASN A 242 -40.59 15.36 -40.37
N VAL A 243 -39.37 15.43 -40.89
CA VAL A 243 -38.86 14.52 -41.92
C VAL A 243 -38.13 13.34 -41.28
N ARG A 244 -38.14 12.18 -41.94
CA ARG A 244 -37.36 11.00 -41.50
C ARG A 244 -35.90 11.38 -41.28
N ILE A 245 -35.42 11.16 -40.06
CA ILE A 245 -34.04 11.45 -39.66
C ILE A 245 -33.14 10.35 -40.20
N ASP A 246 -32.12 10.73 -40.97
CA ASP A 246 -31.11 9.80 -41.48
C ASP A 246 -30.41 9.05 -40.34
N ASN A 247 -30.12 7.76 -40.57
CA ASN A 247 -29.45 6.91 -39.59
C ASN A 247 -28.08 7.46 -39.15
N GLN A 248 -27.42 8.29 -39.97
CA GLN A 248 -26.17 8.97 -39.62
C GLN A 248 -26.33 9.93 -38.42
N PHE A 249 -27.52 10.50 -38.20
CA PHE A 249 -27.83 11.37 -37.06
C PHE A 249 -28.48 10.63 -35.89
N SER A 250 -28.46 9.29 -35.90
CA SER A 250 -29.01 8.45 -34.83
C SER A 250 -28.44 8.78 -33.45
N ILE A 251 -27.15 9.17 -33.39
CA ILE A 251 -26.50 9.60 -32.15
C ILE A 251 -27.12 10.87 -31.58
N PHE A 252 -27.39 11.91 -32.38
CA PHE A 252 -28.05 13.14 -31.90
C PHE A 252 -29.48 12.87 -31.48
N LYS A 253 -30.21 12.06 -32.26
CA LYS A 253 -31.56 11.61 -31.89
C LYS A 253 -31.55 10.89 -30.54
N TYR A 254 -30.59 10.00 -30.32
CA TYR A 254 -30.46 9.27 -29.07
C TYR A 254 -30.11 10.19 -27.91
N LEU A 255 -29.13 11.08 -28.07
CA LEU A 255 -28.69 12.01 -27.03
C LEU A 255 -29.83 12.95 -26.58
N GLU A 256 -30.54 13.57 -27.53
CA GLU A 256 -31.70 14.42 -27.20
C GLU A 256 -32.82 13.65 -26.51
N ASN A 257 -33.20 12.47 -27.05
CA ASN A 257 -34.28 11.66 -26.47
C ASN A 257 -33.96 11.12 -25.06
N HIS A 258 -32.71 11.20 -24.63
CA HIS A 258 -32.24 10.68 -23.34
C HIS A 258 -31.68 11.78 -22.42
N ASN A 259 -32.09 13.04 -22.64
CA ASN A 259 -31.76 14.22 -21.83
C ASN A 259 -30.25 14.49 -21.70
N PHE A 260 -29.49 14.30 -22.79
CA PHE A 260 -28.15 14.85 -22.86
C PHE A 260 -28.21 16.31 -23.31
N VAL A 261 -27.38 17.14 -22.70
CA VAL A 261 -27.26 18.57 -22.98
C VAL A 261 -25.94 18.85 -23.66
N ASP A 262 -25.98 19.67 -24.71
CA ASP A 262 -24.79 20.22 -25.36
C ASP A 262 -24.24 21.39 -24.53
N ALA A 263 -23.08 21.18 -23.90
CA ALA A 263 -22.50 22.10 -22.92
C ALA A 263 -22.26 23.51 -23.48
N HIS A 264 -21.83 23.59 -24.75
CA HIS A 264 -21.53 24.88 -25.39
C HIS A 264 -22.80 25.56 -25.88
N LYS A 265 -23.78 24.79 -26.42
CA LYS A 265 -25.06 25.36 -26.87
C LYS A 265 -25.82 26.01 -25.71
N SER A 266 -25.87 25.34 -24.57
CA SER A 266 -26.55 25.82 -23.35
C SER A 266 -25.94 27.12 -22.80
N LEU A 267 -24.61 27.17 -22.62
CA LEU A 267 -23.95 28.33 -21.97
C LEU A 267 -23.68 29.51 -22.91
N LEU A 268 -23.45 29.27 -24.21
CA LEU A 268 -23.10 30.31 -25.18
C LEU A 268 -24.31 30.75 -26.03
N ASN A 269 -25.51 30.22 -25.75
CA ASN A 269 -26.74 30.50 -26.49
C ASN A 269 -26.57 30.34 -28.01
N ILE A 270 -25.96 29.22 -28.43
CA ILE A 270 -25.65 28.98 -29.84
C ILE A 270 -26.93 28.60 -30.58
N ASN A 271 -27.22 29.33 -31.65
CA ASN A 271 -28.22 28.93 -32.63
C ASN A 271 -27.53 28.23 -33.81
N ASP A 272 -27.70 26.91 -33.94
CA ASP A 272 -27.11 26.11 -35.02
C ASP A 272 -27.69 26.45 -36.41
N GLN A 273 -28.87 27.07 -36.49
CA GLN A 273 -29.47 27.55 -37.74
C GLN A 273 -28.83 28.85 -38.24
N GLN A 274 -28.34 29.67 -37.32
CA GLN A 274 -27.70 30.97 -37.56
C GLN A 274 -26.32 30.99 -36.90
N LEU A 275 -25.49 30.01 -37.25
CA LEU A 275 -24.17 29.82 -36.65
C LEU A 275 -23.27 31.04 -36.95
N LYS A 276 -22.75 31.67 -35.91
CA LYS A 276 -21.71 32.71 -36.03
C LYS A 276 -20.34 32.05 -36.14
N GLU A 277 -19.42 32.67 -36.87
CA GLU A 277 -18.04 32.18 -37.03
C GLU A 277 -17.32 32.05 -35.68
N SER A 278 -17.58 32.94 -34.72
CA SER A 278 -17.04 32.85 -33.36
C SER A 278 -17.41 31.53 -32.65
N HIS A 279 -18.57 30.94 -32.99
CA HIS A 279 -19.09 29.71 -32.41
C HIS A 279 -18.86 28.46 -33.29
N SER A 280 -18.20 28.60 -34.44
CA SER A 280 -17.76 27.46 -35.23
C SER A 280 -16.65 26.70 -34.51
N THR A 281 -16.57 25.39 -34.71
CA THR A 281 -15.49 24.55 -34.17
C THR A 281 -14.54 24.08 -35.24
N PHE A 282 -14.96 24.15 -36.51
CA PHE A 282 -14.18 23.85 -37.69
C PHE A 282 -14.30 24.98 -38.70
N LYS A 283 -13.19 25.37 -39.32
CA LYS A 283 -13.15 26.35 -40.40
C LYS A 283 -12.20 25.86 -41.50
N ASN A 284 -12.72 25.75 -42.72
CA ASN A 284 -11.87 25.66 -43.91
C ASN A 284 -11.71 27.04 -44.55
N SER A 285 -10.99 27.12 -45.67
CA SER A 285 -10.70 28.40 -46.35
C SER A 285 -11.95 29.18 -46.79
N ILE A 286 -13.12 28.52 -46.92
CA ILE A 286 -14.32 29.10 -47.55
C ILE A 286 -15.54 29.09 -46.60
N THR A 287 -15.62 28.14 -45.68
CA THR A 287 -16.81 27.83 -44.88
C THR A 287 -16.42 27.44 -43.46
N PHE A 288 -17.35 27.63 -42.52
CA PHE A 288 -17.19 27.21 -41.14
C PHE A 288 -18.37 26.35 -40.69
N SER A 289 -18.12 25.44 -39.75
CA SER A 289 -19.15 24.58 -39.20
C SER A 289 -18.86 24.22 -37.74
N ARG A 290 -19.88 23.73 -37.05
CA ARG A 290 -19.77 23.13 -35.73
C ARG A 290 -19.92 21.63 -35.90
N ILE A 291 -18.84 20.89 -35.63
CA ILE A 291 -18.77 19.42 -35.77
C ILE A 291 -18.10 18.74 -34.56
N ASP A 292 -17.52 19.54 -33.67
CA ASP A 292 -16.98 19.11 -32.40
C ASP A 292 -17.99 19.45 -31.29
N TYR A 293 -18.22 18.50 -30.38
CA TYR A 293 -19.24 18.65 -29.33
C TYR A 293 -18.76 18.07 -28.00
N ILE A 294 -19.34 18.59 -26.91
CA ILE A 294 -19.28 17.99 -25.58
C ILE A 294 -20.72 17.86 -25.08
N TRP A 295 -21.23 16.63 -25.07
CA TRP A 295 -22.56 16.27 -24.56
C TRP A 295 -22.45 15.73 -23.13
N LEU A 296 -23.32 16.22 -22.27
CA LEU A 296 -23.37 15.92 -20.84
C LEU A 296 -24.68 15.25 -20.49
N SER A 297 -24.66 14.18 -19.69
CA SER A 297 -25.88 13.72 -19.01
C SER A 297 -26.40 14.80 -18.06
N GLU A 298 -27.70 14.90 -17.84
CA GLU A 298 -28.37 15.87 -16.95
C GLU A 298 -27.63 16.15 -15.62
N ASN A 299 -27.16 15.10 -14.94
CA ASN A 299 -26.41 15.21 -13.68
C ASN A 299 -25.09 16.01 -13.78
N LEU A 300 -24.49 16.07 -14.96
CA LEU A 300 -23.24 16.80 -15.22
C LEU A 300 -23.49 18.22 -15.70
N ASP A 301 -24.63 18.47 -16.34
CA ASP A 301 -25.02 19.82 -16.76
C ASP A 301 -25.25 20.73 -15.55
N ASN A 302 -25.86 20.20 -14.49
CA ASN A 302 -26.07 20.93 -13.23
C ASN A 302 -24.79 21.43 -12.53
N ILE A 303 -23.63 20.83 -12.85
CA ILE A 303 -22.33 21.18 -12.27
C ILE A 303 -21.41 21.88 -13.26
N LEU A 304 -21.92 22.18 -14.47
CA LEU A 304 -21.21 22.89 -15.52
C LEU A 304 -21.06 24.36 -15.12
N VAL A 305 -19.82 24.82 -14.99
CA VAL A 305 -19.51 26.20 -14.56
C VAL A 305 -19.23 27.10 -15.75
N ASN A 306 -18.52 26.59 -16.75
CA ASN A 306 -18.12 27.38 -17.91
C ASN A 306 -17.83 26.49 -19.12
N ALA A 307 -18.12 26.98 -20.32
CA ALA A 307 -17.75 26.39 -21.59
C ALA A 307 -17.12 27.45 -22.49
N LYS A 308 -15.99 27.13 -23.12
CA LYS A 308 -15.27 28.02 -24.04
C LYS A 308 -14.92 27.29 -25.34
N ILE A 309 -14.96 28.04 -26.43
CA ILE A 309 -14.41 27.64 -27.74
C ILE A 309 -13.20 28.55 -27.96
N ILE A 310 -12.01 27.96 -28.02
CA ILE A 310 -10.74 28.69 -28.09
C ILE A 310 -10.08 28.41 -29.44
N GLN A 311 -9.83 29.47 -30.21
CA GLN A 311 -8.98 29.38 -31.40
C GLN A 311 -7.53 29.18 -30.93
N ASP A 312 -6.81 28.21 -31.51
CA ASP A 312 -5.38 28.06 -31.24
C ASP A 312 -4.61 29.16 -31.97
N ASP A 313 -3.76 29.90 -31.24
CA ASP A 313 -2.99 31.03 -31.78
C ASP A 313 -1.91 30.59 -32.80
N CYS A 314 -1.71 29.27 -32.95
CA CYS A 314 -0.63 28.69 -33.74
C CYS A 314 -1.01 28.24 -35.16
N ASP A 315 -2.21 28.53 -35.67
CA ASP A 315 -2.70 28.22 -37.05
C ASP A 315 -2.47 26.76 -37.54
N ASN A 316 -2.26 25.82 -36.61
CA ASN A 316 -1.77 24.47 -36.91
C ASN A 316 -2.87 23.41 -37.07
N THR A 317 -4.12 23.82 -36.87
CA THR A 317 -5.33 23.00 -37.05
C THR A 317 -6.48 23.89 -37.51
N ASP A 318 -7.35 23.30 -38.34
CA ASP A 318 -8.62 23.87 -38.80
C ASP A 318 -9.75 23.73 -37.76
N HIS A 319 -9.46 23.11 -36.61
CA HIS A 319 -10.39 22.96 -35.49
C HIS A 319 -10.03 23.84 -34.29
N LYS A 320 -11.04 24.23 -33.52
CA LYS A 320 -10.92 24.97 -32.26
C LYS A 320 -10.93 24.04 -31.06
N LEU A 321 -10.25 24.46 -29.97
CA LEU A 321 -10.24 23.74 -28.70
C LEU A 321 -11.57 23.98 -27.97
N LEU A 322 -12.30 22.91 -27.69
CA LEU A 322 -13.50 22.97 -26.85
C LEU A 322 -13.10 22.68 -25.41
N LEU A 323 -13.32 23.64 -24.52
CA LEU A 323 -13.02 23.55 -23.10
C LEU A 323 -14.31 23.63 -22.29
N VAL A 324 -14.45 22.71 -21.34
CA VAL A 324 -15.51 22.72 -20.32
C VAL A 324 -14.88 22.69 -18.93
N LYS A 325 -15.44 23.48 -18.02
CA LYS A 325 -15.09 23.51 -16.61
C LYS A 325 -16.27 23.02 -15.78
N LEU A 326 -16.07 21.92 -15.07
CA LEU A 326 -17.04 21.41 -14.11
C LEU A 326 -16.63 21.79 -12.70
N ASP A 327 -17.61 22.01 -11.81
CA ASP A 327 -17.33 22.13 -10.38
C ASP A 327 -16.78 20.79 -9.87
N ARG A 328 -15.52 20.81 -9.43
CA ARG A 328 -14.84 19.60 -8.97
C ARG A 328 -15.42 19.10 -7.65
N LYS A 329 -15.90 20.01 -6.79
CA LYS A 329 -16.53 19.65 -5.52
C LYS A 329 -17.83 18.92 -5.78
N GLU A 330 -18.62 19.32 -6.77
CA GLU A 330 -19.90 18.65 -7.09
C GLU A 330 -19.74 17.43 -8.02
N LEU A 331 -18.72 17.41 -8.88
CA LEU A 331 -18.39 16.22 -9.67
C LEU A 331 -18.00 15.05 -8.76
N PHE A 332 -17.17 15.33 -7.76
CA PHE A 332 -16.71 14.39 -6.75
C PHE A 332 -17.45 14.52 -5.42
N SER A 333 -18.52 15.34 -5.35
CA SER A 333 -19.30 15.47 -4.12
C SER A 333 -19.85 14.09 -3.88
N GLN A 334 -19.55 13.54 -2.71
CA GLN A 334 -20.51 12.60 -2.19
C GLN A 334 -21.82 13.37 -2.19
N PRO A 335 -22.93 12.84 -2.73
CA PRO A 335 -24.22 13.41 -2.41
C PRO A 335 -24.17 13.65 -0.91
N SER A 336 -24.54 14.86 -0.50
CA SER A 336 -24.93 15.03 0.88
C SER A 336 -26.15 14.13 1.05
N LEU A 337 -25.91 12.83 1.27
CA LEU A 337 -26.25 12.24 2.53
C LEU A 337 -26.20 13.43 3.51
N LEU A 338 -27.38 13.86 3.95
CA LEU A 338 -27.55 14.14 5.36
C LEU A 338 -26.44 13.37 6.06
N ASN A 339 -25.56 14.06 6.79
CA ASN A 339 -24.56 13.41 7.63
C ASN A 339 -25.24 12.52 8.72
N LYS A 340 -26.22 11.68 8.40
CA LYS A 340 -25.94 10.25 8.40
C LYS A 340 -24.70 10.06 7.50
N THR A 341 -23.49 10.28 8.01
CA THR A 341 -22.84 9.10 8.61
C THR A 341 -23.78 7.91 8.46
N ILE A 342 -23.63 7.15 7.38
CA ILE A 342 -23.78 5.72 7.59
C ILE A 342 -22.59 5.41 8.50
N GLN A 343 -22.73 5.78 9.79
CA GLN A 343 -22.22 5.00 10.89
C GLN A 343 -22.55 3.62 10.41
N SER A 344 -21.53 2.82 10.12
CA SER A 344 -21.73 1.42 9.81
C SER A 344 -22.61 0.90 10.94
N PHE A 345 -23.90 0.82 10.63
CA PHE A 345 -24.92 0.48 11.58
C PHE A 345 -25.26 -0.95 11.25
N ARG A 346 -25.09 -1.79 12.24
CA ARG A 346 -25.50 -3.17 12.11
C ARG A 346 -26.99 -3.20 12.38
N ILE A 347 -27.77 -3.71 11.43
CA ILE A 347 -29.18 -4.01 11.64
C ILE A 347 -29.27 -5.36 12.36
N LYS A 348 -29.68 -5.35 13.64
CA LYS A 348 -30.04 -6.56 14.39
C LYS A 348 -31.55 -6.71 14.34
N TYR A 349 -32.04 -7.76 13.69
CA TYR A 349 -33.47 -8.05 13.62
C TYR A 349 -33.91 -8.79 14.88
N ASP A 350 -35.04 -8.38 15.47
CA ASP A 350 -35.57 -8.89 16.74
C ASP A 350 -36.44 -10.12 16.50
N TYR A 351 -35.80 -11.23 16.11
CA TYR A 351 -36.54 -12.46 15.80
C TYR A 351 -37.32 -13.04 16.98
N ASN A 352 -36.94 -12.70 18.22
CA ASN A 352 -37.58 -13.22 19.42
C ASN A 352 -39.01 -12.68 19.62
N LYS A 353 -39.40 -11.63 18.90
CA LYS A 353 -40.74 -11.02 18.95
C LYS A 353 -41.70 -11.55 17.89
N LEU A 354 -41.26 -12.45 17.00
CA LEU A 354 -42.09 -13.02 15.94
C LEU A 354 -42.98 -14.15 16.47
N THR A 355 -44.28 -13.91 16.53
CA THR A 355 -45.30 -14.95 16.77
C THR A 355 -45.45 -15.86 15.53
N ASN A 356 -46.08 -17.02 15.70
CA ASN A 356 -46.30 -17.95 14.59
C ASN A 356 -47.25 -17.37 13.52
N GLU A 357 -48.25 -16.58 13.92
CA GLU A 357 -49.15 -15.85 13.01
C GLU A 357 -48.38 -14.85 12.14
N ASN A 358 -47.45 -14.08 12.73
CA ASN A 358 -46.61 -13.15 11.98
C ASN A 358 -45.70 -13.88 10.97
N LYS A 359 -45.22 -15.09 11.30
CA LYS A 359 -44.41 -15.90 10.38
C LYS A 359 -45.22 -16.40 9.18
N GLU A 360 -46.47 -16.80 9.37
CA GLU A 360 -47.35 -17.20 8.27
C GLU A 360 -47.71 -16.00 7.39
N HIS A 361 -48.10 -14.88 7.99
CA HIS A 361 -48.38 -13.64 7.26
C HIS A 361 -47.19 -13.19 6.38
N ILE A 362 -45.97 -13.29 6.91
CA ILE A 362 -44.74 -12.99 6.16
C ILE A 362 -44.56 -13.95 4.97
N LYS A 363 -44.86 -15.25 5.14
CA LYS A 363 -44.77 -16.22 4.04
C LYS A 363 -45.74 -15.89 2.92
N ASP A 364 -46.97 -15.53 3.26
CA ASP A 364 -48.01 -15.22 2.28
C ASP A 364 -47.71 -13.96 1.48
N ILE A 365 -47.27 -12.88 2.15
CA ILE A 365 -46.82 -11.65 1.49
C ILE A 365 -45.59 -11.91 0.61
N THR A 366 -44.63 -12.71 1.09
CA THR A 366 -43.43 -13.05 0.32
C THR A 366 -43.79 -13.78 -0.97
N LYS A 367 -44.77 -14.69 -0.90
CA LYS A 367 -45.24 -15.45 -2.05
C LYS A 367 -45.94 -14.53 -3.06
N ALA A 368 -46.83 -13.65 -2.59
CA ALA A 368 -47.53 -12.68 -3.45
C ALA A 368 -46.57 -11.71 -4.16
N GLU A 369 -45.60 -11.14 -3.43
CA GLU A 369 -44.59 -10.21 -3.99
C GLU A 369 -43.65 -10.92 -4.98
N LEU A 370 -43.32 -12.19 -4.72
CA LEU A 370 -42.51 -12.99 -5.63
C LEU A 370 -43.24 -13.29 -6.94
N ASP A 371 -44.52 -13.69 -6.85
CA ASP A 371 -45.35 -13.99 -8.01
C ASP A 371 -45.55 -12.75 -8.90
N GLU A 372 -45.73 -11.57 -8.30
CA GLU A 372 -45.83 -10.30 -9.03
C GLU A 372 -44.54 -9.96 -9.78
N ARG A 373 -43.37 -10.13 -9.13
CA ARG A 373 -42.08 -9.82 -9.75
C ARG A 373 -41.68 -10.79 -10.85
N ILE A 374 -42.01 -12.07 -10.69
CA ILE A 374 -41.76 -13.08 -11.73
C ILE A 374 -42.67 -12.85 -12.94
N LYS A 375 -43.90 -12.34 -12.73
CA LYS A 375 -44.82 -11.98 -13.81
C LYS A 375 -44.32 -10.79 -14.64
N ASN A 376 -43.67 -9.81 -13.99
CA ASN A 376 -43.11 -8.62 -14.64
C ASN A 376 -41.69 -8.84 -15.23
N PHE A 377 -40.98 -9.88 -14.80
CA PHE A 377 -39.64 -10.19 -15.25
C PHE A 377 -39.41 -11.71 -15.29
N THR A 378 -39.35 -12.29 -16.49
CA THR A 378 -39.07 -13.72 -16.71
C THR A 378 -37.56 -13.98 -16.72
N PRO A 379 -36.98 -14.57 -15.65
CA PRO A 379 -35.56 -14.84 -15.57
C PRO A 379 -35.15 -15.92 -16.58
N THR A 380 -34.00 -15.73 -17.24
CA THR A 380 -33.47 -16.65 -18.26
C THR A 380 -32.40 -17.61 -17.72
N CYS A 381 -31.88 -17.34 -16.52
CA CYS A 381 -30.91 -18.19 -15.84
C CYS A 381 -31.14 -18.26 -14.32
N ILE A 382 -30.41 -19.17 -13.67
CA ILE A 382 -30.55 -19.46 -12.24
C ILE A 382 -30.09 -18.27 -11.38
N GLU A 383 -29.09 -17.53 -11.81
CA GLU A 383 -28.56 -16.36 -11.11
C GLU A 383 -29.56 -15.19 -11.09
N GLU A 384 -30.27 -14.97 -12.20
CA GLU A 384 -31.34 -13.97 -12.29
C GLU A 384 -32.51 -14.35 -11.38
N LYS A 385 -32.89 -15.63 -11.38
CA LYS A 385 -33.91 -16.15 -10.46
C LYS A 385 -33.47 -15.93 -9.01
N TRP A 386 -32.25 -16.31 -8.64
CA TRP A 386 -31.72 -16.12 -7.29
C TRP A 386 -31.66 -14.65 -6.85
N SER A 387 -31.33 -13.74 -7.77
CA SER A 387 -31.31 -12.30 -7.50
C SER A 387 -32.69 -11.76 -7.13
N ILE A 388 -33.73 -12.19 -7.86
CA ILE A 388 -35.13 -11.80 -7.58
C ILE A 388 -35.56 -12.31 -6.21
N TYR A 389 -35.29 -13.58 -5.90
CA TYR A 389 -35.66 -14.19 -4.62
C TYR A 389 -35.00 -13.47 -3.45
N ASN A 390 -33.69 -13.20 -3.55
CA ASN A 390 -32.97 -12.44 -2.53
C ASN A 390 -33.52 -11.02 -2.36
N HIS A 391 -33.91 -10.37 -3.47
CA HIS A 391 -34.46 -9.02 -3.42
C HIS A 391 -35.84 -9.01 -2.75
N VAL A 392 -36.72 -9.98 -3.05
CA VAL A 392 -38.03 -10.12 -2.39
C VAL A 392 -37.84 -10.35 -0.90
N ILE A 393 -37.04 -11.36 -0.52
CA ILE A 393 -36.76 -11.68 0.88
C ILE A 393 -36.20 -10.47 1.62
N SER A 394 -35.29 -9.70 1.01
CA SER A 394 -34.69 -8.52 1.64
C SER A 394 -35.67 -7.37 1.84
N VAL A 395 -36.63 -7.20 0.93
CA VAL A 395 -37.67 -6.16 1.02
C VAL A 395 -38.68 -6.51 2.10
N ILE A 396 -39.20 -7.74 2.08
CA ILE A 396 -40.17 -8.21 3.08
C ILE A 396 -39.54 -8.24 4.48
N LYS A 397 -38.31 -8.75 4.60
CA LYS A 397 -37.58 -8.77 5.88
C LYS A 397 -37.44 -7.38 6.51
N LYS A 398 -37.22 -6.34 5.71
CA LYS A 398 -37.12 -4.95 6.22
C LYS A 398 -38.48 -4.35 6.58
N LYS A 399 -39.56 -4.81 5.93
CA LYS A 399 -40.90 -4.27 6.09
C LYS A 399 -41.64 -4.91 7.26
N GLU A 400 -41.50 -6.22 7.43
CA GLU A 400 -42.33 -7.02 8.34
C GLU A 400 -41.62 -7.46 9.63
N ILE A 401 -40.28 -7.40 9.71
CA ILE A 401 -39.52 -7.83 10.90
C ILE A 401 -38.92 -6.60 11.61
N GLU A 402 -39.26 -6.42 12.88
CA GLU A 402 -38.67 -5.38 13.72
C GLU A 402 -37.13 -5.50 13.80
N TYR A 403 -36.44 -4.37 13.81
CA TYR A 403 -34.99 -4.34 13.89
C TYR A 403 -34.45 -3.14 14.67
N THR A 404 -33.26 -3.30 15.23
CA THR A 404 -32.49 -2.27 15.92
C THR A 404 -31.23 -1.90 15.13
N GLU A 405 -30.89 -0.62 15.09
CA GLU A 405 -29.71 -0.08 14.42
C GLU A 405 -28.57 0.18 15.41
N ILE A 406 -27.55 -0.69 15.43
CA ILE A 406 -26.38 -0.55 16.32
C ILE A 406 -25.31 0.28 15.62
N ARG A 407 -25.04 1.49 16.12
CA ARG A 407 -24.09 2.44 15.53
C ARG A 407 -22.65 2.18 16.02
N ILE A 408 -21.70 2.00 15.10
CA ILE A 408 -20.26 1.96 15.43
C ILE A 408 -19.77 3.40 15.66
N ALA A 409 -19.37 3.72 16.90
CA ALA A 409 -18.89 5.04 17.26
C ALA A 409 -17.48 5.29 16.71
N ASN A 410 -17.37 6.14 15.68
CA ASN A 410 -16.16 6.92 15.42
C ASN A 410 -16.34 8.29 16.10
N GLU A 411 -15.26 8.83 16.69
CA GLU A 411 -15.21 10.13 17.38
C GLU A 411 -16.06 11.19 16.63
N ARG A 412 -17.00 11.82 17.36
CA ARG A 412 -18.00 12.75 16.80
C ARG A 412 -17.30 13.96 16.16
N ALA A 413 -17.75 14.34 14.97
CA ALA A 413 -17.48 15.67 14.42
C ALA A 413 -18.26 16.72 15.24
N ASP A 414 -17.58 17.82 15.60
CA ASP A 414 -18.12 18.93 16.40
C ASP A 414 -19.50 19.40 15.93
N GLU A 415 -20.51 19.18 16.76
CA GLU A 415 -21.89 19.65 16.50
C GLU A 415 -22.02 21.19 16.57
N GLU A 416 -21.06 21.89 17.19
CA GLU A 416 -21.02 23.37 17.25
C GLU A 416 -20.92 24.03 15.88
N LEU A 417 -20.34 23.34 14.89
CA LEU A 417 -20.13 23.88 13.54
C LEU A 417 -21.44 23.94 12.74
N LYS A 418 -22.42 23.08 13.05
CA LYS A 418 -23.77 23.11 12.45
C LYS A 418 -24.68 24.19 13.04
N ASN A 419 -24.40 24.61 14.28
CA ASN A 419 -25.26 25.53 15.02
C ASN A 419 -24.83 27.00 14.92
N ASN A 420 -23.65 27.28 14.36
CA ASN A 420 -23.26 28.65 14.06
C ASN A 420 -24.10 29.23 12.91
N ILE A 421 -24.75 30.36 13.16
CA ILE A 421 -25.77 31.02 12.32
C ILE A 421 -25.31 31.26 10.87
N ILE A 422 -23.99 31.35 10.63
CA ILE A 422 -23.38 31.51 9.30
C ILE A 422 -23.61 30.28 8.40
N TYR A 423 -23.77 29.07 8.98
CA TYR A 423 -24.06 27.84 8.23
C TYR A 423 -25.55 27.65 7.89
N ARG A 424 -26.46 28.46 8.46
CA ARG A 424 -27.91 28.44 8.18
C ARG A 424 -28.36 29.53 7.19
N GLY A 425 -27.44 30.16 6.45
CA GLY A 425 -27.81 31.01 5.32
C GLY A 425 -28.53 30.16 4.25
N PRO A 426 -29.76 30.48 3.84
CA PRO A 426 -30.45 29.71 2.81
C PRO A 426 -29.63 29.75 1.52
N ARG A 427 -29.39 28.58 0.91
CA ARG A 427 -28.99 28.44 -0.49
C ARG A 427 -30.10 29.03 -1.38
N ILE A 428 -30.11 30.33 -1.54
CA ILE A 428 -30.99 31.05 -2.46
C ILE A 428 -30.08 31.96 -3.28
N SER A 429 -30.23 31.92 -4.61
CA SER A 429 -29.41 32.70 -5.53
C SER A 429 -29.41 34.18 -5.14
N PRO A 430 -28.26 34.88 -5.15
CA PRO A 430 -28.18 36.32 -4.84
C PRO A 430 -29.14 37.17 -5.70
N LYS A 431 -29.45 36.67 -6.90
CA LYS A 431 -30.32 37.31 -7.89
C LYS A 431 -31.78 37.44 -7.43
N GLN A 432 -32.33 36.42 -6.76
CA GLN A 432 -33.75 36.40 -6.36
C GLN A 432 -34.06 37.33 -5.19
N LYS A 433 -33.12 37.45 -4.23
CA LYS A 433 -33.29 38.34 -3.07
C LYS A 433 -33.18 39.81 -3.46
N MET A 434 -32.27 40.15 -4.37
CA MET A 434 -32.07 41.52 -4.84
C MET A 434 -33.28 42.04 -5.65
N LEU A 435 -33.92 41.15 -6.42
CA LEU A 435 -35.16 41.46 -7.17
C LEU A 435 -36.37 41.64 -6.26
N ASN A 436 -36.46 40.87 -5.17
CA ASN A 436 -37.59 40.94 -4.24
C ASN A 436 -37.46 42.08 -3.20
N SER A 437 -36.24 42.52 -2.87
CA SER A 437 -36.00 43.59 -1.88
C SER A 437 -36.16 45.00 -2.42
N LEU A 438 -36.32 45.18 -3.74
CA LEU A 438 -36.36 46.50 -4.38
C LEU A 438 -37.79 47.01 -4.68
N GLU A 439 -38.85 46.25 -4.40
CA GLU A 439 -40.27 46.62 -4.63
C GLU A 439 -40.54 47.36 -5.97
N ILE A 440 -39.86 46.99 -7.06
CA ILE A 440 -40.02 47.69 -8.33
C ILE A 440 -41.28 47.17 -9.04
N LYS A 441 -42.41 47.83 -8.79
CA LYS A 441 -43.62 47.71 -9.61
C LYS A 441 -43.36 48.30 -11.00
N GLY A 442 -43.24 47.42 -11.99
CA GLY A 442 -43.79 47.53 -13.36
C GLY A 442 -43.58 48.76 -14.27
N SER A 443 -43.13 49.95 -13.84
CA SER A 443 -43.31 51.17 -14.65
C SER A 443 -42.09 52.06 -14.88
N PHE A 444 -40.86 51.55 -14.73
CA PHE A 444 -39.63 52.33 -15.04
C PHE A 444 -38.76 51.69 -16.14
N TYR A 445 -39.39 51.09 -17.14
CA TYR A 445 -38.69 50.38 -18.23
C TYR A 445 -38.05 51.28 -19.31
N LEU A 446 -38.03 52.61 -19.17
CA LEU A 446 -37.72 53.50 -20.32
C LEU A 446 -36.72 54.65 -20.11
N ALA A 447 -36.02 54.76 -18.97
CA ALA A 447 -35.03 55.83 -18.79
C ALA A 447 -33.62 55.30 -18.51
N SER A 448 -32.79 55.27 -19.58
CA SER A 448 -31.32 55.15 -19.56
C SER A 448 -30.72 53.78 -19.19
N TYR A 449 -30.63 52.90 -20.20
CA TYR A 449 -29.91 51.61 -20.16
C TYR A 449 -28.44 51.74 -19.71
N ASN A 450 -27.81 52.90 -19.97
CA ASN A 450 -26.40 53.13 -19.66
C ASN A 450 -26.17 53.49 -18.18
N PHE A 451 -27.06 54.25 -17.54
CA PHE A 451 -26.91 54.64 -16.12
C PHE A 451 -27.17 53.46 -15.17
N ASN A 452 -28.15 52.61 -15.51
CA ASN A 452 -28.49 51.42 -14.72
C ASN A 452 -27.36 50.36 -14.74
N SER A 453 -26.66 50.22 -15.88
CA SER A 453 -25.51 49.32 -16.00
C SER A 453 -24.31 49.76 -15.15
N LEU A 454 -24.08 51.07 -15.05
CA LEU A 454 -22.98 51.68 -14.28
C LEU A 454 -23.23 51.59 -12.77
N LEU A 455 -24.46 51.88 -12.31
CA LEU A 455 -24.83 51.76 -10.91
C LEU A 455 -24.84 50.30 -10.44
N GLN A 456 -25.38 49.38 -11.26
CA GLN A 456 -25.31 47.95 -10.97
C GLN A 456 -23.87 47.43 -10.93
N ALA A 457 -23.01 47.85 -11.85
CA ALA A 457 -21.60 47.45 -11.84
C ALA A 457 -20.86 47.95 -10.59
N ALA A 458 -21.15 49.16 -10.12
CA ALA A 458 -20.54 49.71 -8.90
C ALA A 458 -20.99 48.96 -7.63
N TYR A 459 -22.29 48.71 -7.46
CA TYR A 459 -22.81 47.96 -6.31
C TYR A 459 -22.43 46.47 -6.35
N ILE A 460 -22.36 45.86 -7.53
CA ILE A 460 -21.84 44.49 -7.68
C ILE A 460 -20.38 44.43 -7.26
N LYS A 461 -19.56 45.43 -7.64
CA LYS A 461 -18.15 45.50 -7.27
C LYS A 461 -17.96 45.65 -5.76
N GLU A 462 -18.72 46.53 -5.10
CA GLU A 462 -18.69 46.67 -3.63
C GLU A 462 -19.14 45.38 -2.92
N ALA A 463 -20.18 44.71 -3.44
CA ALA A 463 -20.65 43.43 -2.91
C ALA A 463 -19.63 42.30 -3.10
N GLU A 464 -18.93 42.27 -4.25
CA GLU A 464 -17.83 41.34 -4.52
C GLU A 464 -16.63 41.59 -3.60
N GLU A 465 -16.27 42.85 -3.35
CA GLU A 465 -15.21 43.23 -2.41
C GLU A 465 -15.55 42.81 -0.97
N MET A 466 -16.77 43.07 -0.52
CA MET A 466 -17.26 42.63 0.80
C MET A 466 -17.31 41.10 0.93
N PHE A 467 -17.74 40.41 -0.13
CA PHE A 467 -17.74 38.94 -0.17
C PHE A 467 -16.31 38.38 -0.11
N ASN A 468 -15.36 38.99 -0.83
CA ASN A 468 -13.96 38.60 -0.80
C ASN A 468 -13.35 38.80 0.60
N ILE A 469 -13.64 39.92 1.28
CA ILE A 469 -13.19 40.17 2.65
C ILE A 469 -13.76 39.12 3.62
N ALA A 470 -15.06 38.81 3.50
CA ALA A 470 -15.70 37.78 4.32
C ALA A 470 -15.10 36.38 4.07
N GLN A 471 -14.79 36.07 2.81
CA GLN A 471 -14.19 34.79 2.42
C GLN A 471 -12.74 34.67 2.92
N ILE A 472 -11.97 35.76 2.90
CA ILE A 472 -10.63 35.83 3.49
C ILE A 472 -10.71 35.57 5.00
N ASN A 473 -11.58 36.30 5.72
CA ASN A 473 -11.74 36.12 7.16
C ASN A 473 -12.17 34.70 7.54
N LEU A 474 -13.12 34.11 6.80
CA LEU A 474 -13.54 32.73 6.99
C LEU A 474 -12.38 31.75 6.76
N ASN A 475 -11.61 31.94 5.69
CA ASN A 475 -10.45 31.10 5.40
C ASN A 475 -9.38 31.22 6.49
N THR A 476 -9.10 32.42 6.98
CA THR A 476 -8.16 32.66 8.08
C THR A 476 -8.61 31.95 9.34
N GLU A 477 -9.89 32.01 9.68
CA GLU A 477 -10.45 31.34 10.86
C GLU A 477 -10.45 29.81 10.72
N LEU A 478 -10.72 29.30 9.51
CA LEU A 478 -10.60 27.86 9.20
C LEU A 478 -9.14 27.38 9.27
N ILE A 479 -8.17 28.20 8.87
CA ILE A 479 -6.74 27.88 9.00
C ILE A 479 -6.36 27.84 10.48
N LYS A 480 -6.72 28.86 11.27
CA LYS A 480 -6.48 28.88 12.72
C LYS A 480 -7.07 27.67 13.43
N ARG A 481 -8.32 27.29 13.09
CA ARG A 481 -8.98 26.10 13.65
C ARG A 481 -8.33 24.78 13.23
N LYS A 482 -7.82 24.69 11.99
CA LYS A 482 -7.03 23.52 11.56
C LYS A 482 -5.71 23.43 12.31
N GLU A 483 -5.04 24.55 12.53
CA GLU A 483 -3.80 24.60 13.31
C GLU A 483 -4.03 24.18 14.77
N THR A 484 -5.10 24.66 15.40
CA THR A 484 -5.47 24.22 16.76
C THR A 484 -5.74 22.72 16.83
N LYS A 485 -6.53 22.16 15.90
CA LYS A 485 -6.76 20.69 15.86
C LYS A 485 -5.49 19.88 15.62
N ILE A 486 -4.57 20.40 14.79
CA ILE A 486 -3.26 19.77 14.60
C ILE A 486 -2.48 19.79 15.91
N ASN A 487 -2.46 20.93 16.61
CA ASN A 487 -1.76 21.08 17.88
C ASN A 487 -2.36 20.18 18.98
N GLU A 488 -3.68 20.14 19.12
CA GLU A 488 -4.38 19.23 20.05
C GLU A 488 -4.05 17.76 19.75
N ALA A 489 -4.01 17.38 18.47
CA ALA A 489 -3.61 16.02 18.08
C ALA A 489 -2.13 15.74 18.37
N ILE A 490 -1.26 16.76 18.33
CA ILE A 490 0.16 16.66 18.73
C ILE A 490 0.26 16.48 20.24
N GLU A 491 -0.44 17.29 21.02
CA GLU A 491 -0.48 17.24 22.49
C GLU A 491 -1.03 15.91 22.98
N LYS A 492 -2.14 15.44 22.42
CA LYS A 492 -2.71 14.12 22.74
C LYS A 492 -1.70 12.99 22.48
N ARG A 493 -0.95 13.06 21.37
CA ARG A 493 0.12 12.07 21.10
C ARG A 493 1.32 12.23 22.02
N GLN A 494 1.63 13.44 22.49
CA GLN A 494 2.68 13.66 23.50
C GLN A 494 2.27 13.03 24.83
N GLN A 495 1.00 13.21 25.24
CA GLN A 495 0.43 12.52 26.40
C GLN A 495 0.43 11.00 26.21
N ASP A 496 -0.01 10.50 25.05
CA ASP A 496 0.00 9.07 24.77
C ASP A 496 1.44 8.51 24.77
N LEU A 497 2.47 9.26 24.37
CA LEU A 497 3.86 8.81 24.47
C LEU A 497 4.28 8.54 25.94
N GLU A 498 3.71 9.28 26.90
CA GLU A 498 4.00 9.13 28.32
C GLU A 498 3.10 8.07 28.97
N PHE A 499 1.80 8.09 28.70
CA PHE A 499 0.78 7.31 29.42
C PHE A 499 0.17 6.14 28.63
N ASP A 500 0.15 6.17 27.30
CA ASP A 500 -0.43 5.11 26.44
C ASP A 500 0.35 4.90 25.14
N LYS A 501 1.57 4.35 25.30
CA LYS A 501 2.52 4.15 24.19
C LYS A 501 1.94 3.29 23.06
N LYS A 502 1.05 2.35 23.38
CA LYS A 502 0.40 1.47 22.39
C LYS A 502 -0.50 2.28 21.49
N ARG A 503 -1.39 3.11 22.05
CA ARG A 503 -2.27 3.99 21.28
C ARG A 503 -1.48 4.96 20.40
N MET A 504 -0.38 5.51 20.92
CA MET A 504 0.52 6.37 20.14
C MET A 504 1.11 5.63 18.93
N ILE A 505 1.64 4.42 19.15
CA ILE A 505 2.19 3.57 18.09
C ILE A 505 1.12 3.25 17.02
N ASP A 506 -0.07 2.83 17.44
CA ASP A 506 -1.15 2.44 16.54
C ASP A 506 -1.65 3.64 15.71
N ASN A 507 -1.75 4.82 16.32
CA ASN A 507 -2.11 6.06 15.64
C ASN A 507 -1.11 6.45 14.53
N VAL A 508 0.19 6.25 14.79
CA VAL A 508 1.25 6.60 13.83
C VAL A 508 1.39 5.56 12.72
N ILE A 509 1.27 4.26 13.04
CA ILE A 509 1.62 3.17 12.11
C ILE A 509 0.45 2.74 11.20
N GLU A 510 -0.78 3.23 11.43
CA GLU A 510 -1.97 2.87 10.63
C GLU A 510 -2.22 1.36 10.59
N ARG A 511 -2.03 0.67 11.72
CA ARG A 511 -2.29 -0.77 11.81
C ARG A 511 -3.80 -1.03 11.74
N GLU A 512 -4.23 -1.82 10.76
CA GLU A 512 -5.62 -2.25 10.61
C GLU A 512 -5.93 -3.38 11.60
N PHE A 513 -6.72 -3.10 12.64
CA PHE A 513 -7.24 -4.13 13.54
C PHE A 513 -8.47 -4.81 12.91
N LYS A 514 -8.33 -6.08 12.52
CA LYS A 514 -9.46 -6.89 12.03
C LYS A 514 -10.20 -7.51 13.21
N LYS A 515 -11.38 -7.00 13.55
CA LYS A 515 -12.26 -7.54 14.60
C LYS A 515 -13.51 -8.16 13.96
N ILE A 516 -13.86 -9.38 14.38
CA ILE A 516 -15.06 -10.09 13.91
C ILE A 516 -16.19 -9.88 14.93
N TYR A 517 -17.39 -9.57 14.47
CA TYR A 517 -18.57 -9.34 15.31
C TYR A 517 -19.67 -10.36 14.97
N ILE A 518 -20.08 -11.20 15.91
CA ILE A 518 -21.12 -12.24 15.73
C ILE A 518 -22.42 -11.78 16.42
N ASP A 519 -23.56 -11.76 15.71
CA ASP A 519 -24.89 -11.33 16.22
C ASP A 519 -25.94 -12.44 16.27
N ARG A 520 -25.69 -13.56 15.59
CA ARG A 520 -26.63 -14.66 15.42
C ARG A 520 -25.86 -15.95 15.30
N VAL A 521 -26.40 -17.01 15.88
CA VAL A 521 -25.86 -18.37 15.77
C VAL A 521 -27.01 -19.33 15.54
N ILE A 522 -26.87 -20.24 14.58
CA ILE A 522 -27.78 -21.37 14.41
C ILE A 522 -27.22 -22.52 15.24
N ALA A 523 -28.04 -23.09 16.11
CA ALA A 523 -27.73 -24.24 16.94
C ALA A 523 -28.85 -25.28 16.80
N LYS A 524 -28.58 -26.55 17.07
CA LYS A 524 -29.60 -27.60 17.15
C LYS A 524 -30.17 -27.70 18.56
N ASP A 525 -31.47 -27.94 18.68
CA ASP A 525 -32.09 -28.31 19.95
C ASP A 525 -31.99 -29.81 20.25
N ASP A 526 -32.61 -30.22 21.36
CA ASP A 526 -32.62 -31.61 21.83
C ASP A 526 -33.42 -32.54 20.88
N GLU A 527 -34.22 -32.00 19.96
CA GLU A 527 -34.97 -32.70 18.92
C GLU A 527 -34.26 -32.65 17.54
N GLU A 528 -33.02 -32.13 17.49
CA GLU A 528 -32.19 -31.87 16.29
C GLU A 528 -32.67 -30.74 15.35
N ASP A 529 -33.65 -29.95 15.75
CA ASP A 529 -34.17 -28.86 14.93
C ASP A 529 -33.29 -27.59 15.00
N ASP A 530 -33.19 -26.88 13.87
CA ASP A 530 -32.38 -25.66 13.74
C ASP A 530 -33.03 -24.49 14.52
N ILE A 531 -32.45 -24.14 15.67
CA ILE A 531 -32.80 -22.97 16.48
C ILE A 531 -31.85 -21.79 16.19
N LEU A 532 -32.43 -20.62 15.92
CA LEU A 532 -31.71 -19.36 15.78
C LEU A 532 -31.55 -18.65 17.14
N ILE A 533 -30.33 -18.59 17.65
CA ILE A 533 -29.97 -17.86 18.88
C ILE A 533 -29.57 -16.42 18.52
N THR A 534 -30.23 -15.45 19.15
CA THR A 534 -30.06 -14.01 18.88
C THR A 534 -29.68 -13.19 20.14
N GLU A 535 -29.76 -13.79 21.33
CA GLU A 535 -29.44 -13.17 22.62
C GLU A 535 -27.93 -13.12 22.87
N GLU A 536 -27.41 -11.98 23.31
CA GLU A 536 -25.95 -11.75 23.36
C GLU A 536 -25.23 -12.69 24.34
N ASN A 537 -25.82 -12.92 25.51
CA ASN A 537 -25.22 -13.80 26.51
C ASN A 537 -25.22 -15.27 26.05
N GLU A 538 -26.29 -15.71 25.39
CA GLU A 538 -26.39 -17.06 24.83
C GLU A 538 -25.49 -17.22 23.60
N ILE A 539 -25.39 -16.22 22.72
CA ILE A 539 -24.39 -16.22 21.63
C ILE A 539 -22.98 -16.34 22.20
N LYS A 540 -22.63 -15.58 23.25
CA LYS A 540 -21.30 -15.70 23.87
C LYS A 540 -21.07 -17.11 24.41
N LYS A 541 -22.06 -17.71 25.09
CA LYS A 541 -21.97 -19.09 25.59
C LYS A 541 -21.85 -20.11 24.46
N VAL A 542 -22.71 -20.04 23.44
CA VAL A 542 -22.73 -20.98 22.32
C VAL A 542 -21.52 -20.81 21.42
N VAL A 543 -21.05 -19.59 21.15
CA VAL A 543 -19.82 -19.34 20.40
C VAL A 543 -18.61 -19.82 21.19
N ALA A 544 -18.55 -19.56 22.50
CA ALA A 544 -17.49 -20.09 23.36
C ALA A 544 -17.51 -21.62 23.37
N LYS A 545 -18.66 -22.24 23.61
CA LYS A 545 -18.87 -23.70 23.56
C LYS A 545 -18.54 -24.26 22.17
N HIS A 546 -18.93 -23.58 21.10
CA HIS A 546 -18.60 -23.94 19.73
C HIS A 546 -17.10 -23.88 19.53
N PHE A 547 -16.40 -22.78 19.80
CA PHE A 547 -14.94 -22.75 19.61
C PHE A 547 -14.17 -23.64 20.58
N GLN A 548 -14.73 -23.97 21.73
CA GLN A 548 -14.21 -24.99 22.64
C GLN A 548 -14.40 -26.42 22.09
N ASN A 549 -15.46 -26.66 21.31
CA ASN A 549 -15.86 -28.00 20.84
C ASN A 549 -15.79 -28.20 19.31
N CYS A 550 -15.51 -27.16 18.52
CA CYS A 550 -15.60 -27.13 17.04
C CYS A 550 -14.52 -27.99 16.39
N ALA A 551 -13.51 -28.35 17.16
CA ALA A 551 -12.51 -29.33 16.77
C ALA A 551 -13.11 -30.74 16.58
N GLY A 552 -14.32 -31.02 17.08
CA GLY A 552 -15.03 -32.27 16.80
C GLY A 552 -14.36 -33.51 17.38
N SER A 553 -13.61 -33.39 18.48
CA SER A 553 -13.20 -34.57 19.23
C SER A 553 -14.43 -35.13 19.94
N THR A 554 -15.09 -36.10 19.32
CA THR A 554 -15.88 -37.06 20.07
C THR A 554 -14.88 -38.03 20.70
N ASN A 555 -15.00 -38.32 22.00
CA ASN A 555 -14.27 -39.43 22.61
C ASN A 555 -14.82 -40.73 22.00
N SER A 556 -14.24 -41.14 20.88
CA SER A 556 -14.48 -42.42 20.23
C SER A 556 -13.27 -43.31 20.47
N PHE A 557 -13.51 -44.62 20.53
CA PHE A 557 -12.43 -45.59 20.58
C PHE A 557 -11.66 -45.51 19.27
N LYS A 558 -10.39 -45.08 19.32
CA LYS A 558 -9.53 -45.00 18.14
C LYS A 558 -8.64 -46.23 18.11
N GLU A 559 -8.62 -46.90 16.97
CA GLU A 559 -7.69 -48.00 16.73
C GLU A 559 -6.27 -47.43 16.71
N ILE A 560 -5.46 -47.80 17.70
CA ILE A 560 -4.08 -47.34 17.83
C ILE A 560 -3.27 -48.09 16.76
N SER A 561 -2.74 -47.36 15.76
CA SER A 561 -1.84 -47.95 14.76
C SER A 561 -0.67 -48.66 15.44
N GLN A 562 -0.15 -49.72 14.82
CA GLN A 562 0.97 -50.52 15.32
C GLN A 562 2.15 -49.67 15.80
N ASP A 563 2.40 -48.53 15.12
CA ASP A 563 3.49 -47.59 15.43
C ASP A 563 3.34 -46.88 16.80
N TRP A 564 2.15 -46.88 17.41
CA TRP A 564 1.84 -46.13 18.65
C TRP A 564 1.47 -47.03 19.84
N ILE A 565 1.33 -48.35 19.63
CA ILE A 565 0.85 -49.28 20.66
C ILE A 565 1.75 -49.29 21.90
N GLU A 566 3.07 -49.31 21.71
CA GLU A 566 4.05 -49.35 22.82
C GLU A 566 4.06 -48.04 23.64
N GLU A 567 3.96 -46.88 22.96
CA GLU A 567 4.07 -45.56 23.59
C GLU A 567 2.81 -45.19 24.39
N TYR A 568 1.64 -45.62 23.92
CA TYR A 568 0.35 -45.37 24.58
C TYR A 568 -0.08 -46.51 25.51
N GLN A 569 0.82 -47.46 25.84
CA GLN A 569 0.51 -48.43 26.88
C GLN A 569 0.24 -47.71 28.22
N PRO A 570 -0.83 -48.07 28.94
CA PRO A 570 -1.15 -47.42 30.21
C PRO A 570 -0.02 -47.65 31.23
N LYS A 571 0.58 -46.56 31.73
CA LYS A 571 1.29 -46.58 33.02
C LYS A 571 0.25 -46.41 34.14
N GLU A 572 0.49 -46.99 35.31
CA GLU A 572 -0.46 -47.06 36.44
C GLU A 572 -1.26 -45.77 36.69
N PRO A 573 -2.54 -45.87 37.11
CA PRO A 573 -3.52 -44.81 36.94
C PRO A 573 -3.27 -43.65 37.90
N LYS A 574 -2.74 -42.55 37.37
CA LYS A 574 -3.08 -41.21 37.84
C LYS A 574 -4.03 -40.60 36.83
N SER A 575 -5.20 -40.17 37.28
CA SER A 575 -6.19 -39.50 36.43
C SER A 575 -5.55 -38.25 35.79
N ILE A 576 -5.25 -38.34 34.50
CA ILE A 576 -4.72 -37.22 33.70
C ILE A 576 -5.77 -36.86 32.67
N THR A 577 -6.32 -35.66 32.81
CA THR A 577 -7.18 -35.01 31.82
C THR A 577 -6.31 -34.49 30.69
N PHE A 578 -6.48 -35.04 29.47
CA PHE A 578 -5.84 -34.53 28.27
C PHE A 578 -6.66 -33.37 27.68
N PRO A 579 -6.05 -32.23 27.35
CA PRO A 579 -6.75 -31.16 26.64
C PRO A 579 -7.10 -31.64 25.22
N GLY A 580 -8.40 -31.68 24.92
CA GLY A 580 -8.92 -31.97 23.60
C GLY A 580 -8.54 -30.87 22.62
N CYS A 581 -7.71 -31.24 21.64
CA CYS A 581 -7.28 -30.46 20.48
C CYS A 581 -6.08 -29.50 20.68
N ALA A 582 -5.03 -29.77 19.90
CA ALA A 582 -3.88 -28.89 19.69
C ALA A 582 -3.80 -28.50 18.21
N TYR A 583 -3.73 -27.19 17.92
CA TYR A 583 -3.37 -26.70 16.59
C TYR A 583 -1.86 -26.58 16.50
N MET A 584 -1.28 -27.14 15.44
CA MET A 584 0.17 -27.14 15.25
C MET A 584 0.53 -26.09 14.19
N ASP A 585 1.18 -25.01 14.61
CA ASP A 585 1.37 -23.80 13.79
C ASP A 585 2.63 -23.88 12.90
N ASP A 586 3.78 -24.30 13.46
CA ASP A 586 5.08 -24.34 12.78
C ASP A 586 5.81 -25.69 12.98
N THR A 587 5.62 -26.65 12.06
CA THR A 587 6.41 -27.90 12.04
C THR A 587 7.48 -27.93 10.97
N GLY A 588 8.71 -28.27 11.38
CA GLY A 588 9.84 -28.49 10.47
C GLY A 588 10.32 -29.94 10.51
N PHE A 589 10.46 -30.57 9.34
CA PHE A 589 11.09 -31.87 9.18
C PHE A 589 12.42 -31.75 8.45
N ILE A 590 13.47 -32.37 8.98
CA ILE A 590 14.81 -32.37 8.38
C ILE A 590 15.18 -33.81 8.06
N THR A 591 15.39 -34.10 6.77
CA THR A 591 15.81 -35.44 6.31
C THR A 591 16.89 -35.35 5.24
N ASN A 592 17.54 -36.48 4.99
CA ASN A 592 18.60 -36.59 3.98
C ASN A 592 18.08 -36.95 2.58
N ASN A 593 16.85 -37.47 2.45
CA ASN A 593 16.25 -37.86 1.18
C ASN A 593 14.72 -37.86 1.24
N LYS A 594 14.08 -37.87 0.07
CA LYS A 594 12.62 -37.84 -0.11
C LYS A 594 11.92 -39.03 0.56
N LEU A 595 12.44 -40.25 0.39
CA LEU A 595 11.80 -41.46 0.91
C LEU A 595 11.72 -41.45 2.45
N ASN A 596 12.76 -40.96 3.11
CA ASN A 596 12.77 -40.77 4.56
C ASN A 596 11.82 -39.64 4.99
N LEU A 597 11.71 -38.56 4.21
CA LEU A 597 10.71 -37.52 4.46
C LEU A 597 9.29 -38.09 4.40
N GLU A 598 8.96 -38.85 3.35
CA GLU A 598 7.63 -39.45 3.18
C GLU A 598 7.32 -40.47 4.29
N ARG A 599 8.32 -41.23 4.76
CA ARG A 599 8.17 -42.10 5.94
C ARG A 599 7.83 -41.30 7.20
N ILE A 600 8.55 -40.22 7.48
CA ILE A 600 8.27 -39.36 8.64
C ILE A 600 6.90 -38.70 8.50
N LEU A 601 6.55 -38.20 7.31
CA LEU A 601 5.24 -37.59 7.05
C LEU A 601 4.10 -38.60 7.18
N LYS A 602 4.32 -39.88 6.87
CA LYS A 602 3.34 -40.95 7.10
C LYS A 602 3.11 -41.17 8.61
N ILE A 603 4.18 -41.24 9.39
CA ILE A 603 4.08 -41.36 10.86
C ILE A 603 3.38 -40.11 11.43
N ALA A 604 3.78 -38.93 10.98
CA ALA A 604 3.19 -37.67 11.41
C ALA A 604 1.70 -37.58 11.05
N ASP A 605 1.30 -37.95 9.84
CA ASP A 605 -0.13 -38.02 9.44
C ASP A 605 -0.93 -38.99 10.31
N SER A 606 -0.34 -40.13 10.69
CA SER A 606 -0.96 -41.07 11.64
C SER A 606 -1.13 -40.44 13.03
N PHE A 607 -0.14 -39.71 13.52
CA PHE A 607 -0.21 -38.98 14.79
C PHE A 607 -1.29 -37.90 14.76
N TYR A 608 -1.37 -37.15 13.65
CA TYR A 608 -2.36 -36.09 13.48
C TYR A 608 -3.78 -36.66 13.49
N LYS A 609 -4.01 -37.77 12.79
CA LYS A 609 -5.29 -38.49 12.82
C LYS A 609 -5.62 -39.02 14.21
N LEU A 610 -4.65 -39.61 14.91
CA LEU A 610 -4.84 -40.12 16.27
C LEU A 610 -5.25 -39.00 17.25
N ASN A 611 -4.66 -37.81 17.12
CA ASN A 611 -4.85 -36.69 18.05
C ASN A 611 -5.84 -35.62 17.55
N ASP A 612 -6.60 -35.88 16.48
CA ASP A 612 -7.54 -34.93 15.85
C ASP A 612 -6.89 -33.59 15.43
N ILE A 613 -5.61 -33.61 15.08
CA ILE A 613 -4.87 -32.42 14.64
C ILE A 613 -5.14 -32.19 13.15
N LYS A 614 -5.74 -31.06 12.80
CA LYS A 614 -5.95 -30.66 11.40
C LYS A 614 -4.75 -29.86 10.88
N ILE A 615 -4.19 -30.28 9.74
CA ILE A 615 -3.06 -29.60 9.09
C ILE A 615 -3.42 -29.19 7.66
N ASN A 616 -3.09 -27.96 7.29
CA ASN A 616 -3.18 -27.49 5.91
C ASN A 616 -1.93 -27.90 5.13
N LYS A 617 -1.95 -29.12 4.55
CA LYS A 617 -0.83 -29.69 3.80
C LYS A 617 -0.43 -28.87 2.57
N GLN A 618 -1.34 -28.08 1.98
CA GLN A 618 -1.06 -27.24 0.81
C GLN A 618 -0.17 -26.03 1.12
N LYS A 619 -0.08 -25.62 2.40
CA LYS A 619 0.81 -24.53 2.83
C LYS A 619 2.25 -24.99 3.12
N SER A 620 2.57 -26.25 2.87
CA SER A 620 3.91 -26.80 3.12
C SER A 620 4.96 -26.15 2.21
N GLU A 621 6.09 -25.73 2.78
CA GLU A 621 7.25 -25.21 2.04
C GLU A 621 8.40 -26.23 2.02
N LEU A 622 9.11 -26.36 0.90
CA LEU A 622 10.23 -27.31 0.74
C LEU A 622 11.56 -26.60 0.53
N LEU A 623 12.45 -26.70 1.51
CA LEU A 623 13.84 -26.23 1.42
C LEU A 623 14.78 -27.36 0.98
N LEU A 624 15.33 -27.27 -0.24
CA LEU A 624 16.16 -28.33 -0.81
C LEU A 624 17.62 -27.90 -0.99
N ARG A 625 18.55 -28.62 -0.33
CA ARG A 625 20.00 -28.38 -0.40
C ARG A 625 20.69 -29.33 -1.40
N LYS A 626 20.34 -29.27 -2.69
CA LYS A 626 21.09 -29.97 -3.75
C LYS A 626 22.28 -29.12 -4.18
N ASN A 627 23.43 -29.75 -4.46
CA ASN A 627 24.41 -29.14 -5.36
C ASN A 627 23.77 -29.11 -6.76
N VAL A 628 23.08 -28.02 -7.11
CA VAL A 628 22.53 -27.84 -8.45
C VAL A 628 23.72 -27.66 -9.40
N ASN A 629 24.22 -28.77 -9.95
CA ASN A 629 25.10 -28.70 -11.10
C ASN A 629 24.30 -28.11 -12.25
N LYS A 630 24.87 -27.15 -13.00
CA LYS A 630 24.24 -26.54 -14.20
C LYS A 630 23.68 -27.54 -15.21
N LYS A 631 24.11 -28.81 -15.15
CA LYS A 631 23.69 -29.91 -16.03
C LYS A 631 22.32 -30.51 -15.67
N ASN A 632 21.89 -30.49 -14.41
CA ASN A 632 20.59 -31.04 -13.97
C ASN A 632 19.84 -30.00 -13.11
N PRO A 633 18.99 -29.15 -13.70
CA PRO A 633 18.14 -28.24 -12.93
C PRO A 633 17.21 -29.01 -11.98
N LEU A 634 16.79 -28.35 -10.90
CA LEU A 634 15.71 -28.88 -10.05
C LEU A 634 14.43 -28.98 -10.88
N ASP A 635 13.69 -30.07 -10.72
CA ASP A 635 12.32 -30.16 -11.23
C ASP A 635 11.51 -28.98 -10.68
N LYS A 636 10.68 -28.35 -11.53
CA LYS A 636 9.88 -27.19 -11.12
C LYS A 636 8.94 -27.51 -9.95
N LYS A 637 8.52 -28.77 -9.82
CA LYS A 637 7.62 -29.24 -8.78
C LYS A 637 8.03 -30.63 -8.32
N VAL A 638 7.88 -30.90 -7.03
CA VAL A 638 8.21 -32.18 -6.41
C VAL A 638 6.94 -32.73 -5.76
N ASN A 639 6.53 -33.92 -6.20
CA ASN A 639 5.45 -34.65 -5.55
C ASN A 639 5.99 -35.33 -4.29
N ILE A 640 5.35 -35.12 -3.15
CA ILE A 640 5.70 -35.72 -1.86
C ILE A 640 4.46 -36.41 -1.32
N ASN A 641 4.60 -37.66 -0.90
CA ASN A 641 3.54 -38.36 -0.18
C ASN A 641 3.50 -37.90 1.28
N PHE A 642 2.39 -37.26 1.67
CA PHE A 642 2.09 -36.84 3.02
C PHE A 642 0.95 -37.70 3.56
N GLY A 643 1.31 -38.82 4.20
CA GLY A 643 0.36 -39.84 4.62
C GLY A 643 -0.13 -40.63 3.41
N GLN A 644 -1.45 -40.67 3.22
CA GLN A 644 -2.10 -41.30 2.07
C GLN A 644 -2.30 -40.35 0.88
N GLU A 645 -2.02 -39.06 1.06
CA GLU A 645 -2.22 -38.03 0.04
C GLU A 645 -0.88 -37.64 -0.60
N THR A 646 -0.89 -37.36 -1.90
CA THR A 646 0.27 -36.80 -2.60
C THR A 646 0.10 -35.29 -2.75
N ILE A 647 1.07 -34.52 -2.23
CA ILE A 647 1.12 -33.07 -2.36
C ILE A 647 2.18 -32.65 -3.37
N GLU A 648 1.84 -31.66 -4.18
CA GLU A 648 2.75 -31.07 -5.18
C GLU A 648 3.33 -29.77 -4.60
N ILE A 649 4.65 -29.75 -4.33
CA ILE A 649 5.33 -28.60 -3.72
C ILE A 649 6.42 -28.07 -4.65
N GLU A 650 6.48 -26.75 -4.83
CA GLU A 650 7.58 -26.06 -5.49
C GLU A 650 8.72 -25.81 -4.50
N PRO A 651 9.95 -26.32 -4.73
CA PRO A 651 11.08 -26.06 -3.86
C PRO A 651 11.45 -24.58 -3.83
N THR A 652 11.74 -24.02 -2.65
CA THR A 652 12.11 -22.61 -2.52
C THR A 652 13.38 -22.29 -3.33
N PRO A 653 13.34 -21.34 -4.27
CA PRO A 653 14.48 -20.94 -5.10
C PRO A 653 15.69 -20.45 -4.29
N CYS A 654 16.89 -20.52 -4.90
CA CYS A 654 18.13 -20.15 -4.21
C CYS A 654 18.25 -18.66 -3.81
N ASN A 655 17.47 -17.80 -4.46
CA ASN A 655 17.37 -16.36 -4.19
C ASN A 655 16.19 -15.98 -3.28
N GLN A 656 15.38 -16.95 -2.85
CA GLN A 656 14.23 -16.75 -1.98
C GLN A 656 14.49 -17.36 -0.59
N SER A 657 13.61 -17.04 0.36
CA SER A 657 13.70 -17.50 1.74
C SER A 657 12.33 -17.99 2.20
N SER A 658 12.34 -18.91 3.15
CA SER A 658 11.16 -19.46 3.80
C SER A 658 11.06 -18.93 5.23
N ARG A 659 9.84 -18.62 5.70
CA ARG A 659 9.61 -18.15 7.06
C ARG A 659 9.52 -19.36 8.00
N PHE A 660 10.25 -19.32 9.11
CA PHE A 660 10.20 -20.34 10.16
C PHE A 660 10.28 -19.65 11.52
N LEU A 661 9.25 -19.84 12.37
CA LEU A 661 9.13 -19.18 13.68
C LEU A 661 9.43 -17.67 13.61
N GLY A 662 8.92 -16.99 12.57
CA GLY A 662 9.12 -15.55 12.34
C GLY A 662 10.46 -15.11 11.72
N VAL A 663 11.46 -15.99 11.62
CA VAL A 663 12.75 -15.71 10.96
C VAL A 663 12.76 -16.26 9.54
N TRP A 664 13.48 -15.61 8.62
CA TRP A 664 13.54 -16.03 7.22
C TRP A 664 14.82 -16.78 6.89
N ILE A 665 14.69 -18.06 6.55
CA ILE A 665 15.80 -18.98 6.30
C ILE A 665 15.98 -19.20 4.79
N ASN A 666 17.22 -19.20 4.33
CA ASN A 666 17.58 -19.53 2.95
C ASN A 666 18.46 -20.79 2.93
N ALA A 667 18.11 -21.78 2.11
CA ALA A 667 18.82 -23.06 2.03
C ALA A 667 20.29 -22.96 1.58
N TYR A 668 20.68 -21.82 0.98
CA TYR A 668 22.00 -21.55 0.41
C TYR A 668 22.82 -20.55 1.24
N ASN A 669 22.35 -20.16 2.43
CA ASN A 669 23.00 -19.22 3.34
C ASN A 669 23.25 -17.82 2.72
N ASN A 670 22.33 -17.38 1.86
CA ASN A 670 22.30 -16.03 1.29
C ASN A 670 21.47 -15.09 2.19
N ASN A 671 21.97 -13.89 2.45
CA ASN A 671 21.37 -12.89 3.35
C ASN A 671 20.68 -11.73 2.62
N LYS A 672 20.69 -11.70 1.27
CA LYS A 672 20.10 -10.59 0.48
C LYS A 672 18.62 -10.34 0.79
N HIS A 673 17.84 -11.37 1.11
CA HIS A 673 16.44 -11.21 1.46
C HIS A 673 16.27 -10.45 2.78
N ILE A 674 17.13 -10.69 3.77
CA ILE A 674 17.12 -9.99 5.07
C ILE A 674 17.45 -8.52 4.86
N GLU A 675 18.47 -8.22 4.06
CA GLU A 675 18.81 -6.83 3.72
C GLU A 675 17.63 -6.11 3.05
N GLN A 676 16.94 -6.78 2.12
CA GLN A 676 15.77 -6.21 1.47
C GLN A 676 14.60 -6.00 2.44
N GLN A 677 14.38 -6.92 3.39
CA GLN A 677 13.38 -6.76 4.43
C GLN A 677 13.69 -5.55 5.31
N ILE A 678 14.92 -5.40 5.77
CA ILE A 678 15.35 -4.22 6.54
C ILE A 678 15.11 -2.93 5.75
N LYS A 679 15.49 -2.90 4.46
CA LYS A 679 15.23 -1.74 3.58
C LYS A 679 13.74 -1.43 3.49
N ASN A 680 12.89 -2.45 3.39
CA ASN A 680 11.44 -2.27 3.30
C ASN A 680 10.87 -1.72 4.61
N GLU A 681 11.27 -2.24 5.77
CA GLU A 681 10.82 -1.74 7.08
C GLU A 681 11.20 -0.27 7.28
N ILE A 682 12.43 0.11 6.92
CA ILE A 682 12.91 1.49 7.01
C ILE A 682 12.12 2.41 6.06
N ARG A 683 11.79 1.95 4.85
CA ARG A 683 10.94 2.74 3.94
C ARG A 683 9.53 2.91 4.48
N THR A 684 8.95 1.86 5.05
CA THR A 684 7.60 1.87 5.63
C THR A 684 7.53 2.85 6.80
N ILE A 685 8.48 2.80 7.73
CA ILE A 685 8.49 3.73 8.88
C ILE A 685 8.71 5.17 8.41
N ILE A 686 9.64 5.43 7.47
CA ILE A 686 9.84 6.78 6.92
C ILE A 686 8.57 7.31 6.27
N LYS A 687 7.85 6.46 5.50
CA LYS A 687 6.58 6.84 4.88
C LYS A 687 5.55 7.23 5.94
N ASN A 688 5.38 6.42 6.98
CA ASN A 688 4.45 6.68 8.07
C ASN A 688 4.80 7.97 8.83
N LEU A 689 6.10 8.20 9.07
CA LEU A 689 6.60 9.39 9.76
C LEU A 689 6.56 10.68 8.89
N SER A 690 6.59 10.52 7.57
CA SER A 690 6.49 11.64 6.61
C SER A 690 5.06 12.15 6.42
N SER A 691 4.07 11.46 6.99
CA SER A 691 2.65 11.86 6.91
C SER A 691 2.38 13.22 7.57
N LYS A 692 1.28 13.88 7.20
CA LYS A 692 0.87 15.20 7.73
C LYS A 692 0.45 15.17 9.21
N LYS A 693 0.71 14.07 9.93
CA LYS A 693 0.27 13.83 11.31
C LYS A 693 1.06 14.64 12.35
N GLY A 694 1.94 15.57 11.99
CA GLY A 694 2.67 16.42 12.95
C GLY A 694 3.45 15.62 14.00
N ILE A 695 4.43 14.81 13.61
CA ILE A 695 5.18 13.95 14.54
C ILE A 695 6.41 14.69 15.04
N THR A 696 6.63 14.68 16.37
CA THR A 696 7.81 15.29 16.98
C THR A 696 9.05 14.43 16.78
N ASP A 697 10.23 15.04 16.91
CA ASP A 697 11.52 14.37 16.90
C ASP A 697 11.63 13.23 17.92
N LYS A 698 11.28 13.46 19.18
CA LYS A 698 11.30 12.43 20.23
C LYS A 698 10.40 11.23 19.91
N MET A 699 9.21 11.47 19.34
CA MET A 699 8.32 10.39 18.89
C MET A 699 8.97 9.57 17.76
N MET A 700 9.61 10.22 16.79
CA MET A 700 10.31 9.52 15.70
C MET A 700 11.43 8.63 16.23
N ILE A 701 12.23 9.13 17.18
CA ILE A 701 13.32 8.36 17.79
C ILE A 701 12.77 7.20 18.62
N TYR A 702 11.75 7.45 19.44
CA TYR A 702 11.12 6.41 20.24
C TYR A 702 10.56 5.28 19.37
N LEU A 703 9.87 5.60 18.27
CA LEU A 703 9.33 4.61 17.34
C LEU A 703 10.44 3.80 16.67
N PHE A 704 11.56 4.42 16.34
CA PHE A 704 12.69 3.72 15.77
C PHE A 704 13.32 2.75 16.79
N ASN A 705 13.61 3.22 18.00
CA ASN A 705 14.23 2.42 19.04
C ASN A 705 13.32 1.30 19.56
N SER A 706 12.02 1.55 19.70
CA SER A 706 11.08 0.60 20.32
C SER A 706 10.50 -0.40 19.32
N LEU A 707 10.60 -0.14 18.01
CA LEU A 707 10.03 -1.01 16.98
C LEU A 707 11.07 -1.47 15.97
N ILE A 708 11.76 -0.53 15.31
CA ILE A 708 12.64 -0.88 14.20
C ILE A 708 13.88 -1.64 14.69
N ILE A 709 14.46 -1.23 15.82
CA ILE A 709 15.60 -1.91 16.41
C ILE A 709 15.26 -3.37 16.77
N PRO A 710 14.22 -3.67 17.58
CA PRO A 710 13.82 -5.05 17.86
C PRO A 710 13.48 -5.87 16.61
N ILE A 711 12.77 -5.27 15.63
CA ILE A 711 12.42 -5.95 14.38
C ILE A 711 13.69 -6.38 13.63
N ILE A 712 14.69 -5.52 13.55
CA ILE A 712 15.94 -5.81 12.85
C ILE A 712 16.79 -6.81 13.63
N GLU A 713 16.89 -6.68 14.94
CA GLU A 713 17.57 -7.65 15.81
C GLU A 713 17.03 -9.06 15.59
N TYR A 714 15.71 -9.17 15.62
CA TYR A 714 15.00 -10.44 15.42
C TYR A 714 15.17 -10.98 13.99
N ARG A 715 14.98 -10.15 12.96
CA ARG A 715 15.15 -10.57 11.55
C ARG A 715 16.58 -11.00 11.22
N THR A 716 17.56 -10.40 11.90
CA THR A 716 18.97 -10.73 11.70
C THR A 716 19.44 -11.85 12.63
N GLN A 717 18.58 -12.49 13.43
CA GLN A 717 19.00 -13.42 14.51
C GLN A 717 20.07 -14.44 14.07
N LEU A 718 19.91 -15.02 12.87
CA LEU A 718 20.78 -16.08 12.32
C LEU A 718 21.97 -15.57 11.48
N HIS A 719 22.10 -14.25 11.29
CA HIS A 719 23.10 -13.66 10.41
C HIS A 719 23.82 -12.48 11.07
N ILE A 720 25.11 -12.35 10.76
CA ILE A 720 25.91 -11.19 11.13
C ILE A 720 26.16 -10.40 9.86
N ILE A 721 25.67 -9.17 9.83
CA ILE A 721 25.83 -8.24 8.72
C ILE A 721 27.06 -7.37 8.99
N GLU A 722 27.84 -7.07 7.96
CA GLU A 722 29.02 -6.20 8.08
C GLU A 722 28.63 -4.79 8.52
N ASP A 723 29.44 -4.17 9.40
CA ASP A 723 29.17 -2.86 10.00
C ASP A 723 28.88 -1.79 8.92
N ALA A 724 29.72 -1.73 7.87
CA ALA A 724 29.52 -0.80 6.76
C ALA A 724 28.17 -0.97 6.05
N LYS A 725 27.68 -2.22 5.97
CA LYS A 725 26.40 -2.52 5.34
C LYS A 725 25.22 -2.16 6.25
N LEU A 726 25.33 -2.36 7.56
CA LEU A 726 24.34 -1.89 8.53
C LEU A 726 24.24 -0.36 8.52
N ASP A 727 25.37 0.33 8.42
CA ASP A 727 25.38 1.79 8.30
C ASP A 727 24.73 2.29 7.01
N GLU A 728 24.97 1.62 5.86
CA GLU A 728 24.26 1.88 4.60
C GLU A 728 22.74 1.70 4.78
N LEU A 729 22.32 0.63 5.47
CA LEU A 729 20.91 0.33 5.70
C LEU A 729 20.22 1.39 6.57
N MET A 730 20.91 1.91 7.60
CA MET A 730 20.37 2.92 8.52
C MET A 730 20.40 4.34 7.95
N ALA A 731 21.30 4.62 6.99
CA ALA A 731 21.51 5.96 6.42
C ALA A 731 20.23 6.69 5.94
N PRO A 732 19.26 6.04 5.26
CA PRO A 732 18.02 6.70 4.84
C PRO A 732 17.22 7.30 6.01
N PHE A 733 17.18 6.60 7.15
CA PHE A 733 16.47 7.08 8.33
C PHE A 733 17.21 8.23 9.01
N ARG A 734 18.54 8.11 9.17
CA ARG A 734 19.38 9.20 9.70
C ARG A 734 19.25 10.48 8.85
N MET A 735 19.30 10.35 7.53
CA MET A 735 19.10 11.48 6.62
C MET A 735 17.70 12.10 6.76
N PHE A 736 16.67 11.27 6.86
CA PHE A 736 15.30 11.73 7.04
C PHE A 736 15.15 12.56 8.32
N ILE A 737 15.67 12.07 9.46
CA ILE A 737 15.62 12.81 10.73
C ILE A 737 16.44 14.10 10.66
N LYS A 738 17.67 14.07 10.13
CA LYS A 738 18.48 15.30 9.99
C LYS A 738 17.76 16.36 9.17
N ASN A 739 17.13 15.98 8.06
CA ASN A 739 16.36 16.91 7.24
C ASN A 739 15.15 17.48 8.00
N LYS A 740 14.45 16.64 8.78
CA LYS A 740 13.33 17.09 9.64
C LYS A 740 13.78 18.06 10.72
N LEU A 741 14.95 17.82 11.31
CA LEU A 741 15.59 18.69 12.31
C LEU A 741 16.30 19.91 11.72
N LYS A 742 16.26 20.08 10.39
CA LYS A 742 16.96 21.16 9.65
C LYS A 742 18.49 21.13 9.82
N PHE A 743 19.07 19.98 10.12
CA PHE A 743 20.52 19.79 10.09
C PHE A 743 21.03 19.60 8.66
N ALA A 744 22.29 19.99 8.43
CA ALA A 744 22.98 19.68 7.18
C ALA A 744 23.10 18.15 7.01
N LYS A 745 23.03 17.67 5.77
CA LYS A 745 23.21 16.25 5.45
C LYS A 745 24.57 15.71 5.95
N THR A 746 25.59 16.57 5.95
CA THR A 746 26.97 16.29 6.40
C THR A 746 27.15 16.36 7.92
N ALA A 747 26.12 16.73 8.69
CA ALA A 747 26.23 16.80 10.14
C ALA A 747 26.65 15.43 10.72
N PRO A 748 27.52 15.39 11.75
CA PRO A 748 27.94 14.14 12.37
C PRO A 748 26.75 13.29 12.86
N ASN A 749 26.78 11.97 12.62
CA ASN A 749 25.74 11.04 13.11
C ASN A 749 25.67 11.01 14.64
N ALA A 750 26.79 11.26 15.32
CA ALA A 750 26.90 11.31 16.76
C ALA A 750 25.85 12.23 17.42
N ILE A 751 25.44 13.32 16.76
CA ILE A 751 24.41 14.24 17.28
C ILE A 751 23.07 13.52 17.53
N LEU A 752 22.74 12.52 16.72
CA LEU A 752 21.52 11.72 16.90
C LEU A 752 21.73 10.56 17.88
N GLU A 753 22.93 9.97 17.87
CA GLU A 753 23.23 8.71 18.57
C GLU A 753 23.65 8.92 20.02
N THR A 754 24.05 10.12 20.42
CA THR A 754 24.44 10.39 21.80
C THR A 754 23.26 10.27 22.75
N ASN A 755 23.50 9.60 23.87
CA ASN A 755 22.50 9.41 24.94
C ASN A 755 22.09 10.73 25.61
N PHE A 756 22.87 11.80 25.42
CA PHE A 756 22.60 13.12 25.97
C PHE A 756 21.50 13.90 25.24
N ILE A 757 21.27 13.60 23.95
CA ILE A 757 20.34 14.38 23.12
C ILE A 757 19.15 13.51 22.69
N TYR A 758 19.34 12.72 21.63
CA TYR A 758 18.26 11.94 21.03
C TYR A 758 18.33 10.46 21.39
N ASN A 759 19.51 9.94 21.75
CA ASN A 759 19.71 8.53 22.09
C ASN A 759 19.19 7.59 20.97
N LEU A 760 19.46 7.91 19.71
CA LEU A 760 19.09 7.06 18.59
C LEU A 760 19.96 5.81 18.59
N ASN A 761 19.34 4.64 18.78
CA ASN A 761 20.08 3.39 18.78
C ASN A 761 20.62 3.08 17.38
N ASN A 762 21.89 2.68 17.34
CA ASN A 762 22.60 2.31 16.12
C ASN A 762 22.47 0.80 15.85
N PHE A 763 22.19 0.41 14.60
CA PHE A 763 22.17 -1.00 14.19
C PHE A 763 23.47 -1.73 14.47
N VAL A 764 24.62 -1.08 14.27
CA VAL A 764 25.94 -1.68 14.51
C VAL A 764 26.10 -2.02 16.00
N ALA A 765 25.83 -1.04 16.87
CA ALA A 765 25.92 -1.23 18.31
C ALA A 765 24.92 -2.29 18.81
N ASN A 766 23.67 -2.24 18.33
CA ASN A 766 22.65 -3.22 18.70
C ASN A 766 23.02 -4.64 18.25
N GLN A 767 23.54 -4.81 17.03
CA GLN A 767 24.00 -6.11 16.56
C GLN A 767 25.15 -6.63 17.44
N LYS A 768 26.16 -5.81 17.72
CA LYS A 768 27.28 -6.21 18.57
C LYS A 768 26.79 -6.67 19.94
N GLN A 769 25.98 -5.86 20.61
CA GLN A 769 25.39 -6.18 21.91
C GLN A 769 24.59 -7.49 21.85
N ALA A 770 23.61 -7.59 20.94
CA ALA A 770 22.71 -8.73 20.88
C ALA A 770 23.43 -10.03 20.46
N LYS A 771 24.33 -9.98 19.48
CA LYS A 771 25.04 -11.17 18.97
C LYS A 771 26.04 -11.70 19.97
N ILE A 772 26.88 -10.82 20.53
CA ILE A 772 27.90 -11.20 21.50
C ILE A 772 27.23 -11.80 22.74
N THR A 773 26.24 -11.11 23.31
CA THR A 773 25.51 -11.59 24.49
C THR A 773 24.87 -12.95 24.24
N ASN A 774 24.09 -13.10 23.17
CA ASN A 774 23.42 -14.36 22.85
C ASN A 774 24.41 -15.50 22.58
N PHE A 775 25.54 -15.22 21.92
CA PHE A 775 26.55 -16.23 21.63
C PHE A 775 27.27 -16.69 22.90
N VAL A 776 27.61 -15.78 23.81
CA VAL A 776 28.18 -16.11 25.11
C VAL A 776 27.21 -16.95 25.95
N LEU A 777 25.92 -16.59 25.96
CA LEU A 777 24.88 -17.38 26.64
C LEU A 777 24.75 -18.79 26.03
N GLN A 778 24.77 -18.91 24.70
CA GLN A 778 24.71 -20.21 24.02
C GLN A 778 25.93 -21.09 24.33
N MET A 779 27.12 -20.49 24.41
CA MET A 779 28.36 -21.21 24.71
C MET A 779 28.38 -21.78 26.13
N ASN A 780 27.82 -21.05 27.09
CA ASN A 780 27.79 -21.43 28.50
C ASN A 780 26.47 -22.10 28.91
N ALA A 781 25.56 -22.36 27.96
CA ALA A 781 24.30 -23.00 28.24
C ALA A 781 24.51 -24.46 28.69
N GLU A 782 23.72 -24.89 29.67
CA GLU A 782 23.66 -26.29 30.08
C GLU A 782 22.57 -27.06 29.31
N GLY A 783 22.56 -28.39 29.44
CA GLY A 783 21.55 -29.26 28.83
C GLY A 783 21.65 -29.37 27.29
N ILE A 784 20.49 -29.37 26.62
CA ILE A 784 20.38 -29.63 25.17
C ILE A 784 21.08 -28.53 24.36
N LEU A 785 20.89 -27.26 24.70
CA LEU A 785 21.49 -26.14 23.96
C LEU A 785 23.02 -26.17 24.04
N GLY A 786 23.57 -26.41 25.23
CA GLY A 786 25.01 -26.60 25.43
C GLY A 786 25.56 -27.78 24.63
N SER A 787 24.86 -28.91 24.66
CA SER A 787 25.21 -30.12 23.91
C SER A 787 25.24 -29.87 22.39
N ILE A 788 24.24 -29.15 21.87
CA ILE A 788 24.19 -28.73 20.46
C ILE A 788 25.39 -27.83 20.14
N MET A 789 25.71 -26.87 21.00
CA MET A 789 26.84 -25.97 20.79
C MET A 789 28.17 -26.71 20.79
N LYS A 790 28.38 -27.65 21.73
CA LYS A 790 29.56 -28.54 21.76
C LYS A 790 29.73 -29.31 20.46
N ILE A 791 28.66 -29.94 19.96
CA ILE A 791 28.67 -30.67 18.68
C ILE A 791 29.04 -29.73 17.52
N ARG A 792 28.46 -28.52 17.47
CA ARG A 792 28.75 -27.55 16.41
C ARG A 792 30.19 -27.02 16.47
N PHE A 793 30.77 -26.86 17.66
CA PHE A 793 32.19 -26.49 17.80
C PHE A 793 33.11 -27.62 17.35
N ILE A 794 32.82 -28.88 17.69
CA ILE A 794 33.59 -30.05 17.23
C ILE A 794 33.49 -30.18 15.71
N ASP A 795 32.30 -30.00 15.13
CA ASP A 795 32.11 -30.00 13.68
C ASP A 795 32.94 -28.89 13.02
N LEU A 796 32.89 -27.66 13.56
CA LEU A 796 33.69 -26.55 13.05
C LEU A 796 35.19 -26.82 13.16
N GLN A 797 35.66 -27.33 14.30
CA GLN A 797 37.06 -27.71 14.56
C GLN A 797 37.56 -28.67 13.49
N ARG A 798 36.81 -29.75 13.23
CA ARG A 798 37.12 -30.74 12.17
C ARG A 798 37.08 -30.12 10.78
N GLN A 799 36.09 -29.28 10.51
CA GLN A 799 35.94 -28.68 9.19
C GLN A 799 37.06 -27.70 8.85
N MET A 800 37.64 -27.02 9.85
CA MET A 800 38.67 -26.00 9.71
C MET A 800 40.09 -26.47 10.11
N LEU A 801 40.26 -27.74 10.50
CA LEU A 801 41.54 -28.31 10.96
C LEU A 801 42.15 -27.51 12.13
N LEU A 802 41.33 -27.22 13.14
CA LEU A 802 41.76 -26.49 14.33
C LEU A 802 42.29 -27.48 15.37
N GLU A 803 43.43 -27.16 15.94
CA GLU A 803 44.19 -27.96 16.90
C GLU A 803 43.52 -28.07 18.28
N ASN A 804 42.61 -27.14 18.60
CA ASN A 804 41.88 -27.08 19.86
C ASN A 804 40.53 -26.34 19.65
N HIS A 805 39.81 -26.03 20.72
CA HIS A 805 38.51 -25.37 20.70
C HIS A 805 38.53 -24.11 19.80
N PRO A 806 37.51 -23.92 18.94
CA PRO A 806 37.47 -22.79 18.00
C PRO A 806 37.65 -21.40 18.64
N ILE A 807 37.13 -21.19 19.85
CA ILE A 807 37.25 -19.89 20.57
C ILE A 807 38.70 -19.50 20.91
N TYR A 808 39.57 -20.48 21.18
CA TYR A 808 40.95 -20.24 21.59
C TYR A 808 41.91 -20.20 20.39
N THR A 809 41.52 -20.81 19.27
CA THR A 809 42.38 -21.01 18.09
C THR A 809 42.09 -20.04 16.95
N ILE A 810 40.85 -19.56 16.81
CA ILE A 810 40.47 -18.64 15.74
C ILE A 810 40.83 -17.21 16.16
N ASP A 811 41.99 -16.75 15.71
CA ASP A 811 42.45 -15.36 15.79
C ASP A 811 42.29 -14.61 14.44
N ASN A 812 42.70 -13.35 14.40
CA ASN A 812 42.68 -12.53 13.17
C ASN A 812 43.45 -13.17 12.00
N LYS A 813 44.56 -13.88 12.26
CA LYS A 813 45.35 -14.54 11.21
C LYS A 813 44.59 -15.74 10.64
N VAL A 814 43.97 -16.54 11.51
CA VAL A 814 43.16 -17.71 11.14
C VAL A 814 41.88 -17.29 10.42
N ILE A 815 41.20 -16.21 10.84
CA ILE A 815 40.03 -15.65 10.15
C ILE A 815 40.36 -15.32 8.69
N GLN A 816 41.50 -14.65 8.43
CA GLN A 816 41.94 -14.34 7.06
C GLN A 816 42.15 -15.60 6.21
N ILE A 817 42.69 -16.67 6.81
CA ILE A 817 42.90 -17.96 6.14
C ILE A 817 41.54 -18.62 5.83
N ILE A 818 40.64 -18.70 6.82
CA ILE A 818 39.30 -19.29 6.69
C ILE A 818 38.49 -18.60 5.60
N LYS A 819 38.53 -17.25 5.51
CA LYS A 819 37.84 -16.46 4.49
C LYS A 819 38.25 -16.85 3.06
N ARG A 820 39.50 -17.29 2.84
CA ARG A 820 40.06 -17.63 1.52
C ARG A 820 39.92 -19.11 1.12
N ILE A 821 39.83 -20.02 2.09
CA ILE A 821 39.79 -21.48 1.85
C ILE A 821 38.53 -21.92 1.08
N ASN A 822 37.41 -21.24 1.25
CA ASN A 822 36.16 -21.63 0.61
C ASN A 822 35.19 -20.44 0.54
N ASN A 823 35.55 -19.45 -0.29
CA ASN A 823 34.94 -18.10 -0.30
C ASN A 823 33.41 -18.12 -0.06
N LYS A 824 32.61 -18.92 -0.77
CA LYS A 824 31.14 -18.86 -0.61
C LYS A 824 30.53 -19.58 0.60
N LYS A 825 31.13 -20.67 1.10
CA LYS A 825 30.50 -21.50 2.17
C LYS A 825 30.84 -21.02 3.57
N ASN A 826 32.05 -20.49 3.76
CA ASN A 826 32.56 -20.12 5.08
C ASN A 826 32.38 -18.64 5.42
N GLN A 827 32.22 -17.76 4.41
CA GLN A 827 32.05 -16.31 4.63
C GLN A 827 30.86 -15.98 5.54
N ASN A 828 29.77 -16.74 5.45
CA ASN A 828 28.55 -16.51 6.23
C ASN A 828 28.34 -17.57 7.32
N HIS A 829 29.40 -18.26 7.76
CA HIS A 829 29.25 -19.27 8.81
C HIS A 829 28.99 -18.62 10.16
N PHE A 830 27.81 -18.87 10.75
CA PHE A 830 27.35 -18.22 11.97
C PHE A 830 28.37 -18.23 13.12
N ILE A 831 28.93 -19.39 13.47
CA ILE A 831 29.89 -19.49 14.60
C ILE A 831 31.18 -18.70 14.31
N ILE A 832 31.78 -18.88 13.14
CA ILE A 832 32.99 -18.13 12.73
C ILE A 832 32.72 -16.62 12.79
N LYS A 833 31.57 -16.16 12.30
CA LYS A 833 31.19 -14.75 12.33
C LYS A 833 31.01 -14.21 13.76
N ASN A 834 30.45 -15.00 14.68
CA ASN A 834 30.35 -14.58 16.08
C ASN A 834 31.72 -14.53 16.77
N ILE A 835 32.61 -15.48 16.47
CA ILE A 835 34.00 -15.44 16.97
C ILE A 835 34.73 -14.23 16.39
N GLU A 836 34.57 -13.95 15.09
CA GLU A 836 35.10 -12.74 14.45
C GLU A 836 34.60 -11.47 15.16
N LEU A 837 33.30 -11.36 15.48
CA LEU A 837 32.77 -10.25 16.26
C LEU A 837 33.42 -10.13 17.66
N LEU A 838 33.64 -11.24 18.36
CA LEU A 838 34.31 -11.22 19.67
C LEU A 838 35.75 -10.70 19.55
N VAL A 839 36.51 -11.21 18.57
CA VAL A 839 37.91 -10.84 18.33
C VAL A 839 38.03 -9.37 17.92
N GLU A 840 37.19 -8.91 16.99
CA GLU A 840 37.16 -7.51 16.52
C GLU A 840 36.80 -6.51 17.63
N ASN A 841 36.07 -6.95 18.66
CA ASN A 841 35.69 -6.12 19.82
C ASN A 841 36.52 -6.45 21.08
N ASN A 842 37.68 -7.08 20.93
CA ASN A 842 38.65 -7.35 22.00
C ASN A 842 38.11 -8.18 23.19
N PHE A 843 37.14 -9.06 22.96
CA PHE A 843 36.71 -10.00 23.98
C PHE A 843 37.75 -11.13 24.11
N SER A 844 38.33 -11.27 25.29
CA SER A 844 39.18 -12.40 25.64
C SER A 844 38.37 -13.51 26.28
N SER A 845 38.69 -14.76 25.96
CA SER A 845 38.12 -15.92 26.65
C SER A 845 39.04 -16.32 27.80
N LEU A 846 38.46 -16.55 28.98
CA LEU A 846 39.21 -17.12 30.09
C LEU A 846 39.68 -18.52 29.72
N ARG A 847 40.94 -18.82 30.04
CA ARG A 847 41.54 -20.12 29.78
C ARG A 847 40.89 -21.16 30.69
N ASN A 848 40.19 -22.13 30.10
CA ASN A 848 39.62 -23.25 30.82
C ASN A 848 40.39 -24.54 30.45
N ASN A 849 41.17 -25.06 31.40
CA ASN A 849 42.02 -26.23 31.17
C ASN A 849 41.20 -27.49 30.85
N THR A 850 40.01 -27.64 31.43
CA THR A 850 39.10 -28.76 31.15
C THR A 850 38.66 -28.72 29.69
N ILE A 851 38.17 -27.57 29.21
CA ILE A 851 37.76 -27.41 27.79
C ILE A 851 38.96 -27.63 26.85
N LEU A 852 40.13 -27.09 27.20
CA LEU A 852 41.34 -27.29 26.39
C LEU A 852 41.74 -28.76 26.30
N SER A 853 41.55 -29.54 27.35
CA SER A 853 41.80 -30.98 27.36
C SER A 853 40.79 -31.74 26.51
N GLU A 854 39.50 -31.42 26.64
CA GLU A 854 38.41 -32.08 25.90
C GLU A 854 38.50 -31.87 24.38
N TYR A 855 38.94 -30.68 23.96
CA TYR A 855 39.06 -30.33 22.54
C TYR A 855 40.46 -30.51 21.97
N SER A 856 41.42 -30.97 22.78
CA SER A 856 42.79 -31.19 22.32
C SER A 856 42.82 -32.27 21.23
N ILE A 857 43.46 -31.99 20.10
CA ILE A 857 43.73 -33.01 19.09
C ILE A 857 45.17 -33.51 19.27
N GLU A 858 45.32 -34.82 19.46
CA GLU A 858 46.62 -35.47 19.51
C GLU A 858 47.33 -35.41 18.15
N GLY A 859 48.63 -35.08 18.14
CA GLY A 859 49.41 -35.02 16.90
C GLY A 859 50.66 -34.13 16.91
N GLY A 860 50.97 -33.47 18.02
CA GLY A 860 52.23 -32.76 18.27
C GLY A 860 52.07 -31.23 18.46
N PRO A 861 53.13 -30.52 18.88
CA PRO A 861 53.02 -29.10 19.23
C PRO A 861 52.97 -28.16 18.01
N THR A 862 53.40 -28.62 16.83
CA THR A 862 53.62 -27.75 15.67
C THR A 862 52.52 -27.92 14.63
N VAL A 863 51.63 -26.93 14.54
CA VAL A 863 50.52 -26.87 13.59
C VAL A 863 51.03 -26.47 12.20
N LEU A 864 50.68 -27.22 11.15
CA LEU A 864 51.13 -26.96 9.77
C LEU A 864 50.77 -25.57 9.26
N ARG A 865 49.61 -25.06 9.69
CA ARG A 865 49.12 -23.71 9.37
C ARG A 865 50.13 -22.61 9.75
N ASN A 866 50.91 -22.81 10.81
CA ASN A 866 51.86 -21.82 11.31
C ASN A 866 53.22 -21.90 10.62
N ILE A 867 53.53 -23.02 9.94
CA ILE A 867 54.81 -23.25 9.25
C ILE A 867 54.70 -22.88 7.77
N LEU A 868 53.61 -23.27 7.14
CA LEU A 868 53.40 -23.05 5.71
C LEU A 868 53.01 -21.59 5.43
N SER A 869 53.42 -21.07 4.27
CA SER A 869 52.91 -19.76 3.83
C SER A 869 51.38 -19.83 3.63
N LYS A 870 50.70 -18.70 3.86
CA LYS A 870 49.22 -18.61 3.75
C LYS A 870 48.74 -19.16 2.39
N GLU A 871 49.40 -18.79 1.30
CA GLU A 871 49.05 -19.19 -0.06
C GLU A 871 49.18 -20.71 -0.27
N VAL A 872 50.26 -21.29 0.26
CA VAL A 872 50.53 -22.73 0.17
C VAL A 872 49.52 -23.52 0.99
N TYR A 873 49.23 -23.08 2.20
CA TYR A 873 48.23 -23.72 3.07
C TYR A 873 46.83 -23.68 2.45
N ILE A 874 46.38 -22.51 1.98
CA ILE A 874 45.06 -22.32 1.38
C ILE A 874 44.90 -23.18 0.12
N LYS A 875 45.88 -23.16 -0.79
CA LYS A 875 45.82 -23.91 -2.05
C LYS A 875 45.68 -25.42 -1.83
N ASN A 876 46.25 -25.93 -0.73
CA ASN A 876 46.29 -27.36 -0.43
C ASN A 876 45.40 -27.76 0.75
N PHE A 877 44.55 -26.85 1.26
CA PHE A 877 43.70 -27.10 2.42
C PHE A 877 42.80 -28.33 2.25
N LYS A 878 42.27 -28.56 1.04
CA LYS A 878 41.46 -29.75 0.75
C LYS A 878 42.25 -31.05 0.94
N PHE A 879 43.52 -31.07 0.54
CA PHE A 879 44.39 -32.23 0.75
C PHE A 879 44.60 -32.49 2.24
N PHE A 880 44.90 -31.47 3.03
CA PHE A 880 45.05 -31.61 4.48
C PHE A 880 43.74 -32.09 5.12
N LYS A 881 42.60 -31.55 4.68
CA LYS A 881 41.28 -31.88 5.22
C LYS A 881 40.84 -33.31 4.90
N ASP A 882 41.00 -33.74 3.66
CA ASP A 882 40.60 -35.08 3.23
C ASP A 882 41.43 -36.18 3.92
N ASN A 883 42.62 -35.83 4.42
CA ASN A 883 43.55 -36.74 5.10
C ASN A 883 43.72 -36.48 6.61
N ASN A 884 42.93 -35.58 7.21
CA ASN A 884 43.03 -35.17 8.63
C ASN A 884 44.45 -34.79 9.09
N ILE A 885 45.19 -34.06 8.24
CA ILE A 885 46.55 -33.60 8.54
C ILE A 885 46.47 -32.19 9.12
N ILE A 886 46.88 -32.03 10.38
CA ILE A 886 46.85 -30.79 11.17
C ILE A 886 48.26 -30.40 11.61
N PHE A 887 49.08 -31.38 12.00
CA PHE A 887 50.39 -31.18 12.62
C PHE A 887 51.54 -31.62 11.72
N LEU A 888 52.72 -31.01 11.92
CA LEU A 888 53.94 -31.37 11.20
C LEU A 888 54.33 -32.83 11.44
N GLY A 889 54.19 -33.31 12.68
CA GLY A 889 54.55 -34.69 13.06
C GLY A 889 53.79 -35.77 12.29
N GLN A 890 52.64 -35.44 11.69
CA GLN A 890 51.86 -36.37 10.88
C GLN A 890 52.46 -36.61 9.49
N ILE A 891 53.29 -35.69 9.00
CA ILE A 891 53.93 -35.75 7.68
C ILE A 891 55.44 -35.99 7.76
N THR A 892 56.01 -36.19 8.95
CA THR A 892 57.44 -36.46 9.15
C THR A 892 57.69 -37.85 9.73
N THR A 893 58.93 -38.31 9.62
CA THR A 893 59.47 -39.46 10.36
C THR A 893 59.39 -39.22 11.88
N LEU A 894 59.49 -40.29 12.67
CA LEU A 894 59.38 -40.23 14.14
C LEU A 894 60.49 -39.36 14.77
N ASP A 895 61.68 -39.38 14.17
CA ASP A 895 62.82 -38.53 14.54
C ASP A 895 62.73 -37.09 13.99
N LYS A 896 61.66 -36.77 13.24
CA LYS A 896 61.38 -35.47 12.61
C LYS A 896 62.43 -34.97 11.62
N LYS A 897 63.34 -35.83 11.15
CA LYS A 897 64.43 -35.45 10.23
C LYS A 897 64.01 -35.43 8.76
N HIS A 898 63.01 -36.24 8.39
CA HIS A 898 62.57 -36.37 7.00
C HIS A 898 61.05 -36.23 6.90
N ILE A 899 60.58 -35.67 5.79
CA ILE A 899 59.16 -35.68 5.42
C ILE A 899 58.88 -37.05 4.78
N LEU A 900 57.77 -37.68 5.18
CA LEU A 900 57.37 -38.98 4.66
C LEU A 900 57.15 -38.91 3.14
N SER A 901 57.35 -40.01 2.43
CA SER A 901 56.88 -40.14 1.04
C SER A 901 55.35 -40.29 1.00
N ILE A 902 54.73 -40.15 -0.17
CA ILE A 902 53.27 -40.38 -0.28
C ILE A 902 52.93 -41.81 0.08
N GLU A 903 53.76 -42.77 -0.32
CA GLU A 903 53.57 -44.20 -0.02
C GLU A 903 53.66 -44.46 1.49
N GLU A 904 54.63 -43.85 2.17
CA GLU A 904 54.76 -43.92 3.64
C GLU A 904 53.65 -43.18 4.38
N LEU A 905 53.09 -42.12 3.78
CA LEU A 905 51.92 -41.44 4.33
C LEU A 905 50.65 -42.29 4.16
N GLU A 906 50.52 -43.06 3.07
CA GLU A 906 49.39 -43.99 2.86
C GLU A 906 49.40 -45.14 3.88
N THR A 907 50.55 -45.51 4.44
CA THR A 907 50.66 -46.62 5.42
C THR A 907 50.34 -46.22 6.86
N ARG A 908 50.17 -44.93 7.16
CA ARG A 908 49.87 -44.43 8.52
C ARG A 908 48.39 -44.62 8.89
N SER A 909 48.13 -45.11 10.11
CA SER A 909 46.80 -45.44 10.64
C SER A 909 45.83 -44.24 10.76
N TYR A 910 46.35 -43.03 10.91
CA TYR A 910 45.54 -41.81 11.05
C TYR A 910 45.08 -41.19 9.72
N VAL A 911 45.57 -41.68 8.57
CA VAL A 911 45.08 -41.29 7.26
C VAL A 911 43.86 -42.13 6.92
N LYS A 912 42.66 -41.52 6.97
CA LYS A 912 41.39 -42.20 6.64
C LYS A 912 41.30 -42.48 5.13
N LEU A 913 41.95 -43.55 4.67
CA LEU A 913 41.91 -43.97 3.27
C LEU A 913 40.59 -44.67 2.95
N LYS A 914 39.58 -43.90 2.53
CA LYS A 914 38.34 -44.50 1.98
C LYS A 914 38.56 -45.24 0.65
N ARG A 915 39.72 -45.07 -0.03
CA ARG A 915 40.15 -45.80 -1.24
C ARG A 915 41.69 -45.78 -1.36
N LYS A 916 42.36 -46.93 -1.49
CA LYS A 916 43.80 -47.01 -1.88
C LYS A 916 44.01 -46.31 -3.24
N LYS A 917 45.15 -45.64 -3.46
CA LYS A 917 45.55 -44.86 -4.66
C LYS A 917 44.95 -43.45 -4.86
N LYS A 918 44.37 -42.81 -3.84
CA LYS A 918 43.77 -41.45 -3.99
C LYS A 918 44.77 -40.30 -3.83
N LEU A 919 45.91 -40.50 -3.14
CA LEU A 919 46.93 -39.46 -2.90
C LEU A 919 47.77 -39.13 -4.15
N GLN A 920 47.76 -39.99 -5.18
CA GLN A 920 48.46 -39.81 -6.46
C GLN A 920 47.98 -38.60 -7.30
N LYS A 921 46.85 -37.96 -6.96
CA LYS A 921 46.35 -36.78 -7.69
C LYS A 921 47.07 -35.47 -7.33
N ASN A 922 47.77 -35.41 -6.18
CA ASN A 922 48.44 -34.21 -5.69
C ASN A 922 49.96 -34.38 -5.49
N THR A 923 50.56 -35.41 -6.11
CA THR A 923 51.97 -35.79 -5.98
C THR A 923 52.93 -34.62 -6.21
N LYS A 924 52.65 -33.76 -7.20
CA LYS A 924 53.47 -32.58 -7.52
C LYS A 924 53.54 -31.54 -6.40
N PHE A 925 52.52 -31.42 -5.54
CA PHE A 925 52.55 -30.49 -4.40
C PHE A 925 53.41 -31.06 -3.28
N TYR A 926 53.16 -32.31 -2.91
CA TYR A 926 53.86 -32.95 -1.80
C TYR A 926 55.35 -33.14 -2.12
N GLN A 927 55.70 -33.45 -3.37
CA GLN A 927 57.08 -33.45 -3.87
C GLN A 927 57.75 -32.06 -3.86
N LYS A 928 56.99 -30.96 -3.97
CA LYS A 928 57.53 -29.61 -3.79
C LYS A 928 57.76 -29.26 -2.32
N LEU A 929 56.96 -29.82 -1.43
CA LEU A 929 57.14 -29.72 0.02
C LEU A 929 58.36 -30.53 0.49
N LEU A 930 58.64 -31.67 -0.16
CA LEU A 930 59.83 -32.51 0.06
C LEU A 930 61.16 -31.87 -0.43
N LYS A 931 61.10 -30.87 -1.32
CA LYS A 931 62.27 -30.21 -1.92
C LYS A 931 62.67 -28.88 -1.24
N LYS A 932 61.83 -28.38 -0.33
CA LYS A 932 62.09 -27.20 0.49
C LYS A 932 62.33 -27.65 1.91
#